data_AF-A0A8B8CDS6-F1
#
_entry.id   AF-A0A8B8CDS6-F1
#
_cell.length_a   1.000
_cell.length_b   1.000
_cell.length_c   1.000
_cell.angle_alpha   90.00
_cell.angle_beta   90.00
_cell.angle_gamma   90.00
#
_symmetry.space_group_name_H-M   'P 1'
#
loop_
_entity.id
_entity.type
_entity.pdbx_description
1 polymer ?
#
loop_
_entity_poly.entity_id
_entity_poly.type
_entity_poly.pdbx_seq_one_letter_code
_entity_poly.pdbx_strand_id
1 'polypeptide(L)'
;MQRVDRIRGITRLFSQVNRYQQLRPKQPVTFATSATHIKQACSARLFSCSSLLQVKMSYGTVERGCPNSLEYRVFFTSSNGNTVSPFHDIPLFANAEKTVMNMVVEIPRWTNSKMEVCKEEKMNPIKQDVKKGALRFVKNVFPHHGYIWNYGALPQTWEDPKHETPETKTMGDNDPLDVCEIGQKVHKRGAVIQVKVLGVMCLIDEGETDWKVIVIDVNDPLANEMNDIEDVEKHMPGFLKATYEWFKIYKIPDGKPENKFAFNGEAKNKEFAMKVVNDCNKQWQQFIGKECDNHGIACENTSVASSPYKITPEDGKKIVDSQPQPGTAKPLADEVLQYRLHSTTPFHSTQLFIPCLTSDGRDLIKIESVEKSLMPIRLDHHEVLPAEYDILEQEMEKALPLSICAFVHFKLMRKCNLLEKKSILVNSWPDPSVVVIVDNKDWGILPSAVCFCKGPKFVRSLKALLQLASKNVPSPILIAGCSPDVIDTLVNLYECKDTCPFEPDHSNTLVYKLPPKNIKHSTIPDGFRVSELGERHIDPVSKSWSYAEEFEQYTSMERWLRYHFSNFLTLCIETEEGLPVAWELQQDHGAVGMLHVVPEFRRNKLGSIVTMALAEKMTNAGQMVFACVGDNNKTGKAFHETNGYIRLPYDIRFCYYFF
;
A
#
# COMPACT_ATOMS: atom_id res chain seq x y z
N MET A 1 9.40 50.29 -31.80
CA MET A 1 10.18 50.76 -32.96
C MET A 1 10.88 49.56 -33.60
N GLN A 2 10.46 49.12 -34.80
CA GLN A 2 11.11 48.16 -35.74
C GLN A 2 11.65 46.80 -35.18
N ARG A 3 11.63 45.66 -35.89
CA ARG A 3 11.26 45.34 -37.29
C ARG A 3 10.88 43.86 -37.42
N VAL A 4 10.24 43.51 -38.54
CA VAL A 4 9.91 42.13 -38.99
C VAL A 4 10.92 41.70 -40.06
N ASP A 5 11.35 40.42 -40.13
CA ASP A 5 11.48 39.70 -41.42
C ASP A 5 11.87 38.18 -41.39
N ARG A 6 11.48 37.48 -42.48
CA ARG A 6 12.04 36.23 -43.12
C ARG A 6 12.17 34.95 -42.25
N ILE A 7 11.44 33.84 -42.46
CA ILE A 7 10.99 33.09 -43.66
C ILE A 7 12.13 32.44 -44.49
N ARG A 8 12.25 31.09 -44.47
CA ARG A 8 12.11 30.17 -45.64
C ARG A 8 12.45 28.69 -45.33
N GLY A 9 11.62 27.78 -45.83
CA GLY A 9 11.79 26.31 -45.87
C GLY A 9 10.51 25.66 -46.43
N ILE A 10 10.58 24.78 -47.43
CA ILE A 10 9.42 24.42 -48.31
C ILE A 10 9.37 22.90 -48.59
N THR A 11 8.15 22.39 -48.90
CA THR A 11 7.80 21.13 -49.64
C THR A 11 7.13 20.07 -48.73
N ARG A 12 5.79 19.93 -48.75
CA ARG A 12 4.92 19.05 -49.60
C ARG A 12 5.22 17.53 -49.42
N LEU A 13 4.27 16.59 -49.34
CA LEU A 13 2.96 16.45 -50.02
C LEU A 13 1.84 15.80 -49.15
N PHE A 14 0.57 16.08 -49.51
CA PHE A 14 -0.67 15.25 -49.59
C PHE A 14 -0.72 13.88 -48.85
N SER A 15 -1.70 13.53 -47.99
CA SER A 15 -3.18 13.41 -48.16
C SER A 15 -3.62 12.22 -49.05
N GLN A 16 -4.77 11.52 -48.87
CA GLN A 16 -5.91 11.63 -47.93
C GLN A 16 -6.81 10.35 -48.01
N VAL A 17 -7.84 10.24 -47.13
CA VAL A 17 -9.19 9.65 -47.41
C VAL A 17 -9.38 8.10 -47.56
N ASN A 18 -9.90 7.51 -46.47
CA ASN A 18 -11.15 6.69 -46.35
C ASN A 18 -11.37 5.26 -46.94
N ARG A 19 -12.04 4.46 -46.08
CA ARG A 19 -13.30 3.68 -46.27
C ARG A 19 -13.30 2.13 -46.46
N TYR A 20 -14.05 1.52 -45.52
CA TYR A 20 -15.14 0.53 -45.67
C TYR A 20 -14.97 -0.99 -45.34
N GLN A 21 -15.81 -1.40 -44.38
CA GLN A 21 -16.62 -2.63 -44.27
C GLN A 21 -16.00 -4.03 -44.02
N GLN A 22 -16.29 -4.53 -42.81
CA GLN A 22 -16.98 -5.80 -42.47
C GLN A 22 -16.78 -7.06 -43.35
N LEU A 23 -16.49 -8.20 -42.70
CA LEU A 23 -17.41 -9.37 -42.69
C LEU A 23 -17.06 -10.40 -41.58
N ARG A 24 -17.88 -11.46 -41.43
CA ARG A 24 -17.86 -12.45 -40.33
C ARG A 24 -17.12 -13.77 -40.69
N PRO A 25 -16.70 -14.59 -39.70
CA PRO A 25 -15.88 -15.79 -39.90
C PRO A 25 -16.65 -17.04 -40.38
N LYS A 26 -15.93 -18.10 -40.74
CA LYS A 26 -16.45 -19.46 -41.00
C LYS A 26 -15.65 -20.55 -40.26
N GLN A 27 -16.31 -21.69 -40.05
CA GLN A 27 -15.84 -22.87 -39.32
C GLN A 27 -15.09 -23.89 -40.21
N PRO A 28 -14.45 -24.95 -39.65
CA PRO A 28 -13.43 -25.74 -40.35
C PRO A 28 -13.99 -26.84 -41.28
N VAL A 29 -13.08 -27.43 -42.06
CA VAL A 29 -13.35 -28.56 -42.97
C VAL A 29 -12.68 -29.83 -42.45
N THR A 30 -13.43 -30.93 -42.39
CA THR A 30 -12.94 -32.28 -42.09
C THR A 30 -12.59 -33.05 -43.37
N PHE A 31 -11.52 -33.85 -43.35
CA PHE A 31 -11.33 -34.96 -44.30
C PHE A 31 -10.80 -36.19 -43.56
N ALA A 32 -11.06 -37.38 -44.11
CA ALA A 32 -10.85 -38.66 -43.43
C ALA A 32 -10.36 -39.77 -44.38
N THR A 33 -9.86 -40.85 -43.77
CA THR A 33 -9.65 -42.20 -44.32
C THR A 33 -8.79 -42.38 -45.59
N SER A 34 -7.69 -43.12 -45.42
CA SER A 34 -7.47 -44.42 -46.09
C SER A 34 -6.39 -45.23 -45.36
N ALA A 35 -6.43 -46.56 -45.42
CA ALA A 35 -5.50 -47.43 -44.70
C ALA A 35 -5.35 -48.81 -45.36
N THR A 36 -4.15 -49.39 -45.32
CA THR A 36 -3.87 -50.82 -45.60
C THR A 36 -2.54 -51.28 -44.98
N HIS A 37 -2.57 -52.44 -44.32
CA HIS A 37 -1.57 -53.55 -44.21
C HIS A 37 -0.09 -53.31 -44.69
N ILE A 38 1.00 -53.85 -44.12
CA ILE A 38 1.30 -54.95 -43.14
C ILE A 38 2.82 -54.85 -42.72
N LYS A 39 3.47 -55.49 -41.72
CA LYS A 39 3.24 -56.65 -40.81
C LYS A 39 4.11 -56.57 -39.51
N GLN A 40 3.91 -57.56 -38.62
CA GLN A 40 4.78 -58.11 -37.54
C GLN A 40 6.20 -57.56 -37.26
N ALA A 41 6.45 -57.15 -36.01
CA ALA A 41 7.54 -57.64 -35.14
C ALA A 41 7.26 -57.27 -33.65
N CYS A 42 7.74 -58.05 -32.68
CA CYS A 42 7.45 -57.83 -31.25
C CYS A 42 8.62 -57.19 -30.48
N SER A 43 8.34 -56.15 -29.71
CA SER A 43 8.95 -55.93 -28.38
C SER A 43 8.10 -54.97 -27.55
N ALA A 44 7.79 -55.34 -26.30
CA ALA A 44 6.88 -54.56 -25.46
C ALA A 44 7.63 -53.60 -24.54
N ARG A 45 7.52 -52.29 -24.81
CA ARG A 45 7.71 -51.24 -23.81
C ARG A 45 6.54 -50.25 -23.88
N LEU A 46 5.53 -50.49 -23.05
CA LEU A 46 4.45 -49.54 -22.79
C LEU A 46 4.99 -48.38 -21.94
N PHE A 47 5.71 -47.45 -22.57
CA PHE A 47 5.72 -46.08 -22.08
C PHE A 47 4.35 -45.48 -22.36
N SER A 48 3.41 -45.73 -21.45
CA SER A 48 2.15 -45.02 -21.43
C SER A 48 2.44 -43.55 -21.21
N CYS A 49 2.22 -42.73 -22.24
CA CYS A 49 2.25 -41.27 -22.11
C CYS A 49 0.98 -40.81 -21.38
N SER A 50 0.87 -41.18 -20.10
CA SER A 50 -0.06 -40.56 -19.18
C SER A 50 0.40 -39.13 -18.98
N SER A 51 -0.19 -38.19 -19.72
CA SER A 51 -0.03 -36.76 -19.49
C SER A 51 -0.43 -36.48 -18.05
N LEU A 52 0.58 -36.30 -17.19
CA LEU A 52 0.39 -35.93 -15.80
C LEU A 52 -0.36 -34.61 -15.81
N LEU A 53 -1.64 -34.63 -15.43
CA LEU A 53 -2.32 -33.44 -15.00
C LEU A 53 -1.50 -32.90 -13.83
N GLN A 54 -0.78 -31.80 -14.06
CA GLN A 54 -0.01 -31.11 -13.03
C GLN A 54 -1.01 -30.45 -12.08
N VAL A 55 -1.54 -31.26 -11.16
CA VAL A 55 -2.42 -30.82 -10.07
C VAL A 55 -1.69 -29.67 -9.38
N LYS A 56 -2.29 -28.48 -9.42
CA LYS A 56 -1.70 -27.28 -8.83
C LYS A 56 -1.77 -27.41 -7.32
N MET A 57 -0.76 -28.05 -6.73
CA MET A 57 -0.65 -28.36 -5.31
C MET A 57 -0.73 -27.09 -4.47
N SER A 58 -1.94 -26.79 -4.01
CA SER A 58 -2.23 -25.71 -3.08
C SER A 58 -2.11 -26.22 -1.65
N TYR A 59 -1.29 -25.55 -0.84
CA TYR A 59 -1.21 -25.80 0.60
C TYR A 59 -2.07 -24.80 1.37
N GLY A 60 -2.76 -25.28 2.41
CA GLY A 60 -3.50 -24.46 3.36
C GLY A 60 -2.88 -24.53 4.75
N THR A 61 -3.17 -23.57 5.62
CA THR A 61 -2.68 -23.54 7.01
C THR A 61 -3.79 -23.82 8.02
N VAL A 62 -3.40 -24.33 9.19
CA VAL A 62 -4.27 -24.57 10.34
C VAL A 62 -3.60 -24.00 11.59
N GLU A 63 -4.16 -22.92 12.12
CA GLU A 63 -3.66 -22.25 13.32
C GLU A 63 -4.16 -22.92 14.61
N ARG A 64 -3.33 -22.89 15.64
CA ARG A 64 -3.56 -23.42 16.99
C ARG A 64 -2.94 -22.49 18.03
N GLY A 65 -3.57 -22.39 19.20
CA GLY A 65 -3.24 -21.40 20.23
C GLY A 65 -3.56 -19.95 19.83
N CYS A 66 -3.25 -19.01 20.70
CA CYS A 66 -3.39 -17.58 20.42
C CYS A 66 -2.12 -17.03 19.74
N PRO A 67 -2.18 -16.20 18.68
CA PRO A 67 -0.98 -15.52 18.18
C PRO A 67 -0.26 -14.71 19.28
N ASN A 68 1.05 -14.51 19.12
CA ASN A 68 1.94 -13.89 20.12
C ASN A 68 1.94 -14.63 21.48
N SER A 69 2.02 -15.97 21.45
CA SER A 69 2.03 -16.80 22.65
C SER A 69 2.96 -18.01 22.53
N LEU A 70 3.34 -18.61 23.67
CA LEU A 70 4.17 -19.82 23.71
C LEU A 70 3.43 -21.02 23.10
N GLU A 71 2.10 -21.02 23.16
CA GLU A 71 1.22 -22.05 22.61
C GLU A 71 0.85 -21.86 21.12
N TYR A 72 1.32 -20.79 20.46
CA TYR A 72 0.96 -20.51 19.06
C TYR A 72 1.66 -21.45 18.08
N ARG A 73 0.91 -22.08 17.16
CA ARG A 73 1.43 -22.97 16.11
C ARG A 73 0.68 -22.78 14.80
N VAL A 74 1.40 -22.85 13.68
CA VAL A 74 0.84 -22.90 12.32
C VAL A 74 1.20 -24.24 11.67
N PHE A 75 0.22 -25.13 11.56
CA PHE A 75 0.35 -26.41 10.84
C PHE A 75 -0.04 -26.24 9.37
N PHE A 76 0.39 -27.18 8.54
CA PHE A 76 0.13 -27.18 7.10
C PHE A 76 -0.81 -28.32 6.69
N THR A 77 -1.53 -28.11 5.60
CA THR A 77 -2.44 -29.08 4.98
C THR A 77 -2.24 -29.10 3.48
N SER A 78 -2.33 -30.30 2.90
CA SER A 78 -2.41 -30.52 1.45
C SER A 78 -3.76 -30.06 0.88
N SER A 79 -3.87 -30.03 -0.46
CA SER A 79 -5.13 -29.78 -1.18
C SER A 79 -6.30 -30.69 -0.77
N ASN A 80 -5.99 -31.84 -0.16
CA ASN A 80 -6.95 -32.86 0.22
C ASN A 80 -7.33 -32.77 1.71
N GLY A 81 -6.87 -31.74 2.43
CA GLY A 81 -7.14 -31.52 3.86
C GLY A 81 -6.24 -32.30 4.82
N ASN A 82 -5.48 -33.28 4.33
CA ASN A 82 -4.51 -34.03 5.16
C ASN A 82 -3.41 -33.09 5.66
N THR A 83 -3.09 -33.17 6.96
CA THR A 83 -1.93 -32.52 7.59
C THR A 83 -0.64 -32.95 6.90
N VAL A 84 0.27 -32.00 6.68
CA VAL A 84 1.59 -32.23 6.06
C VAL A 84 2.68 -31.52 6.87
N SER A 85 3.88 -32.10 6.94
CA SER A 85 5.06 -31.42 7.49
C SER A 85 5.58 -30.38 6.49
N PRO A 86 5.76 -29.10 6.85
CA PRO A 86 6.36 -28.13 5.95
C PRO A 86 7.83 -28.41 5.66
N PHE A 87 8.54 -29.07 6.58
CA PHE A 87 9.93 -29.50 6.40
C PHE A 87 10.00 -30.67 5.40
N HIS A 88 9.19 -31.72 5.60
CA HIS A 88 9.40 -33.01 4.94
C HIS A 88 8.44 -33.30 3.78
N ASP A 89 7.16 -32.91 3.89
CA ASP A 89 6.12 -33.36 2.95
C ASP A 89 5.92 -32.45 1.73
N ILE A 90 6.34 -31.18 1.82
CA ILE A 90 6.29 -30.22 0.71
C ILE A 90 7.50 -30.48 -0.21
N PRO A 91 7.32 -30.77 -1.52
CA PRO A 91 8.45 -30.99 -2.40
C PRO A 91 9.32 -29.74 -2.57
N LEU A 92 10.65 -29.88 -2.50
CA LEU A 92 11.61 -28.80 -2.80
C LEU A 92 11.32 -28.13 -4.15
N PHE A 93 11.13 -28.93 -5.20
CA PHE A 93 10.84 -28.43 -6.55
C PHE A 93 9.34 -28.43 -6.86
N ALA A 94 8.79 -27.25 -7.13
CA ALA A 94 7.46 -27.08 -7.70
C ALA A 94 7.45 -27.39 -9.22
N ASN A 95 8.57 -27.10 -9.90
CA ASN A 95 8.86 -27.56 -11.25
C ASN A 95 10.38 -27.72 -11.42
N ALA A 96 10.87 -28.97 -11.40
CA ALA A 96 12.29 -29.28 -11.49
C ALA A 96 12.90 -28.88 -12.86
N GLU A 97 12.18 -29.11 -13.96
CA GLU A 97 12.62 -28.77 -15.33
C GLU A 97 12.90 -27.27 -15.49
N LYS A 98 12.18 -26.42 -14.75
CA LYS A 98 12.30 -24.96 -14.76
C LYS A 98 13.10 -24.40 -13.57
N THR A 99 13.68 -25.26 -12.72
CA THR A 99 14.37 -24.86 -11.47
C THR A 99 13.50 -24.03 -10.51
N VAL A 100 12.17 -24.18 -10.56
CA VAL A 100 11.23 -23.47 -9.69
C VAL A 100 11.03 -24.27 -8.41
N MET A 101 11.33 -23.65 -7.27
CA MET A 101 11.24 -24.28 -5.95
C MET A 101 9.96 -23.85 -5.22
N ASN A 102 9.55 -24.62 -4.22
CA ASN A 102 8.67 -24.12 -3.18
C ASN A 102 9.52 -23.46 -2.07
N MET A 103 9.03 -22.35 -1.52
CA MET A 103 9.52 -21.76 -0.28
C MET A 103 8.38 -21.77 0.74
N VAL A 104 8.70 -22.08 2.00
CA VAL A 104 7.80 -21.92 3.14
C VAL A 104 8.08 -20.56 3.78
N VAL A 105 7.12 -19.64 3.71
CA VAL A 105 7.25 -18.30 4.31
C VAL A 105 6.95 -18.36 5.80
N GLU A 106 7.94 -18.06 6.62
CA GLU A 106 7.84 -18.10 8.09
C GLU A 106 7.59 -16.71 8.67
N ILE A 107 8.30 -15.71 8.18
CA ILE A 107 8.31 -14.34 8.68
C ILE A 107 7.98 -13.37 7.53
N PRO A 108 6.78 -12.78 7.51
CA PRO A 108 6.42 -11.71 6.57
C PRO A 108 7.39 -10.53 6.68
N ARG A 109 7.68 -9.89 5.53
CA ARG A 109 8.46 -8.66 5.51
C ARG A 109 7.87 -7.60 6.44
N TRP A 110 8.76 -6.86 7.10
CA TRP A 110 8.44 -5.83 8.10
C TRP A 110 7.71 -6.38 9.34
N THR A 111 8.02 -7.60 9.76
CA THR A 111 7.60 -8.14 11.07
C THR A 111 8.79 -8.58 11.92
N ASN A 112 8.61 -8.58 13.25
CA ASN A 112 9.68 -8.77 14.23
C ASN A 112 9.71 -10.16 14.89
N SER A 113 8.59 -10.88 14.94
CA SER A 113 8.52 -12.21 15.57
C SER A 113 9.45 -13.19 14.84
N LYS A 114 10.51 -13.70 15.50
CA LYS A 114 11.31 -14.80 14.92
C LYS A 114 10.47 -16.05 14.99
N MET A 115 9.91 -16.42 13.85
CA MET A 115 9.06 -17.59 13.67
C MET A 115 9.80 -18.56 12.75
N GLU A 116 9.70 -19.85 13.03
CA GLU A 116 10.53 -20.89 12.43
C GLU A 116 9.76 -22.21 12.34
N VAL A 117 9.99 -23.01 11.31
CA VAL A 117 9.56 -24.41 11.19
C VAL A 117 10.18 -25.20 12.34
N CYS A 118 9.34 -25.67 13.25
CA CYS A 118 9.81 -26.33 14.46
C CYS A 118 10.45 -27.69 14.14
N LYS A 119 11.74 -27.83 14.39
CA LYS A 119 12.44 -29.12 14.26
C LYS A 119 11.98 -30.15 15.29
N GLU A 120 11.70 -29.74 16.53
CA GLU A 120 11.47 -30.69 17.64
C GLU A 120 10.03 -31.22 17.77
N GLU A 121 9.05 -30.61 17.09
CA GLU A 121 7.62 -30.92 17.25
C GLU A 121 7.07 -31.64 16.02
N LYS A 122 6.23 -32.65 16.27
CA LYS A 122 5.68 -33.53 15.22
C LYS A 122 4.88 -32.73 14.19
N MET A 123 5.03 -33.08 12.91
CA MET A 123 4.50 -32.33 11.76
C MET A 123 5.08 -30.91 11.59
N ASN A 124 6.18 -30.60 12.29
CA ASN A 124 7.03 -29.42 12.16
C ASN A 124 6.28 -28.08 11.99
N PRO A 125 5.31 -27.75 12.86
CA PRO A 125 4.56 -26.49 12.76
C PRO A 125 5.49 -25.28 12.83
N ILE A 126 5.14 -24.18 12.17
CA ILE A 126 5.82 -22.91 12.44
C ILE A 126 5.42 -22.44 13.85
N LYS A 127 6.42 -22.20 14.70
CA LYS A 127 6.27 -21.63 16.06
C LYS A 127 7.10 -20.35 16.20
N GLN A 128 7.03 -19.68 17.35
CA GLN A 128 7.96 -18.59 17.68
C GLN A 128 9.16 -19.15 18.46
N ASP A 129 10.36 -18.66 18.15
CA ASP A 129 11.59 -18.90 18.92
C ASP A 129 11.40 -18.42 20.37
N VAL A 130 11.87 -19.18 21.35
CA VAL A 130 11.73 -18.90 22.78
C VAL A 130 13.09 -18.78 23.45
N LYS A 131 13.52 -17.55 23.73
CA LYS A 131 14.82 -17.22 24.31
C LYS A 131 14.65 -16.85 25.79
N LYS A 132 15.30 -17.61 26.68
CA LYS A 132 15.19 -17.46 28.16
C LYS A 132 13.74 -17.53 28.70
N GLY A 133 12.88 -18.32 28.04
CA GLY A 133 11.46 -18.48 28.42
C GLY A 133 10.52 -17.39 27.90
N ALA A 134 11.04 -16.39 27.17
CA ALA A 134 10.24 -15.34 26.53
C ALA A 134 10.24 -15.52 25.00
N LEU A 135 9.16 -15.09 24.35
CA LEU A 135 9.04 -15.06 22.89
C LEU A 135 10.11 -14.14 22.28
N ARG A 136 10.86 -14.62 21.30
CA ARG A 136 11.95 -13.85 20.67
C ARG A 136 11.41 -12.97 19.55
N PHE A 137 11.82 -11.70 19.60
CA PHE A 137 11.57 -10.72 18.55
C PHE A 137 12.90 -10.11 18.11
N VAL A 138 13.17 -10.10 16.80
CA VAL A 138 14.33 -9.37 16.26
C VAL A 138 14.07 -7.87 16.41
N LYS A 139 15.02 -7.15 16.99
CA LYS A 139 14.90 -5.72 17.26
C LYS A 139 15.12 -4.91 15.98
N ASN A 140 14.44 -3.77 15.85
CA ASN A 140 14.63 -2.85 14.74
C ASN A 140 16.01 -2.18 14.84
N VAL A 141 16.95 -2.50 13.97
CA VAL A 141 18.24 -1.79 13.87
C VAL A 141 18.18 -0.82 12.71
N PHE A 142 18.35 0.48 12.99
CA PHE A 142 18.23 1.54 11.99
C PHE A 142 19.17 1.28 10.79
N PRO A 143 18.70 1.43 9.53
CA PRO A 143 17.39 1.95 9.10
C PRO A 143 16.25 0.91 9.01
N HIS A 144 16.51 -0.35 9.35
CA HIS A 144 15.65 -1.49 9.03
C HIS A 144 14.46 -1.67 10.00
N HIS A 145 13.31 -2.11 9.46
CA HIS A 145 12.12 -2.51 10.24
C HIS A 145 11.93 -4.03 10.13
N GLY A 146 12.01 -4.74 11.26
CA GLY A 146 11.91 -6.20 11.31
C GLY A 146 12.84 -6.88 10.31
N TYR A 147 12.38 -7.99 9.73
CA TYR A 147 12.99 -8.62 8.56
C TYR A 147 12.67 -7.80 7.29
N ILE A 148 13.68 -7.56 6.44
CA ILE A 148 13.53 -6.73 5.22
C ILE A 148 13.22 -7.54 3.94
N TRP A 149 12.96 -8.84 4.09
CA TRP A 149 12.46 -9.78 3.08
C TRP A 149 11.20 -10.47 3.59
N ASN A 150 10.48 -11.16 2.72
CA ASN A 150 9.72 -12.31 3.20
C ASN A 150 10.74 -13.42 3.46
N TYR A 151 10.76 -13.95 4.67
CA TYR A 151 11.80 -14.84 5.16
C TYR A 151 11.22 -16.20 5.56
N GLY A 152 12.03 -17.24 5.43
CA GLY A 152 11.68 -18.62 5.78
C GLY A 152 12.61 -19.59 5.05
N ALA A 153 12.22 -20.85 4.90
CA ALA A 153 13.11 -21.88 4.38
C ALA A 153 12.65 -22.52 3.05
N LEU A 154 13.60 -23.19 2.38
CA LEU A 154 13.27 -24.24 1.41
C LEU A 154 12.86 -25.52 2.17
N PRO A 155 11.81 -26.23 1.74
CA PRO A 155 11.48 -27.53 2.29
C PRO A 155 12.42 -28.61 1.72
N GLN A 156 12.56 -29.72 2.42
CA GLN A 156 13.41 -30.86 2.02
C GLN A 156 14.89 -30.52 1.82
N THR A 157 15.41 -29.51 2.52
CA THR A 157 16.84 -29.19 2.64
C THR A 157 17.23 -29.23 4.12
N TRP A 158 18.50 -29.48 4.41
CA TRP A 158 19.03 -29.48 5.79
C TRP A 158 20.52 -29.14 5.73
N GLU A 159 21.00 -28.31 6.65
CA GLU A 159 22.43 -28.04 6.86
C GLU A 159 22.98 -28.98 7.94
N ASP A 160 23.60 -30.09 7.52
CA ASP A 160 24.10 -31.13 8.43
C ASP A 160 25.19 -30.59 9.39
N PRO A 161 24.99 -30.64 10.72
CA PRO A 161 25.96 -30.17 11.72
C PRO A 161 27.20 -31.08 11.87
N LYS A 162 27.34 -32.11 11.01
CA LYS A 162 28.57 -32.90 10.82
C LYS A 162 29.25 -32.61 9.47
N HIS A 163 28.67 -31.78 8.61
CA HIS A 163 29.23 -31.40 7.31
C HIS A 163 30.05 -30.10 7.40
N GLU A 164 31.37 -30.21 7.30
CA GLU A 164 32.25 -29.04 7.20
C GLU A 164 32.10 -28.36 5.83
N THR A 165 31.56 -27.15 5.81
CA THR A 165 31.52 -26.32 4.60
C THR A 165 32.95 -25.92 4.20
N PRO A 166 33.43 -26.29 2.98
CA PRO A 166 34.84 -26.20 2.63
C PRO A 166 35.45 -24.79 2.72
N GLU A 167 34.66 -23.76 2.41
CA GLU A 167 35.07 -22.36 2.30
C GLU A 167 35.07 -21.60 3.64
N THR A 168 34.25 -22.03 4.62
CA THR A 168 34.16 -21.39 5.95
C THR A 168 34.94 -22.12 7.04
N LYS A 169 35.08 -23.45 6.92
CA LYS A 169 35.54 -24.34 8.00
C LYS A 169 34.63 -24.34 9.23
N THR A 170 33.33 -24.24 8.97
CA THR A 170 32.24 -24.36 9.95
C THR A 170 31.29 -25.50 9.56
N MET A 171 30.60 -26.06 10.55
CA MET A 171 29.56 -27.09 10.34
C MET A 171 28.21 -26.42 10.05
N GLY A 172 27.24 -27.11 9.46
CA GLY A 172 25.87 -26.60 9.31
C GLY A 172 25.18 -26.29 10.66
N ASP A 173 24.20 -25.38 10.64
CA ASP A 173 23.43 -24.95 11.81
C ASP A 173 22.32 -25.93 12.26
N ASN A 174 22.20 -27.08 11.59
CA ASN A 174 21.17 -28.10 11.80
C ASN A 174 19.74 -27.65 11.43
N ASP A 175 19.53 -26.58 10.66
CA ASP A 175 18.22 -26.10 10.18
C ASP A 175 17.95 -26.41 8.69
N PRO A 176 16.69 -26.22 8.21
CA PRO A 176 16.38 -26.21 6.79
C PRO A 176 16.95 -24.95 6.11
N LEU A 177 17.43 -25.10 4.87
CA LEU A 177 18.18 -24.05 4.15
C LEU A 177 17.38 -22.75 4.01
N ASP A 178 17.97 -21.66 4.50
CA ASP A 178 17.31 -20.39 4.77
C ASP A 178 17.17 -19.46 3.54
N VAL A 179 16.12 -18.64 3.50
CA VAL A 179 15.67 -17.94 2.28
C VAL A 179 15.20 -16.52 2.52
N CYS A 180 15.71 -15.60 1.70
CA CYS A 180 15.29 -14.21 1.58
C CYS A 180 14.57 -13.99 0.25
N GLU A 181 13.24 -13.86 0.29
CA GLU A 181 12.40 -13.56 -0.88
C GLU A 181 12.19 -12.04 -1.03
N ILE A 182 12.58 -11.53 -2.19
CA ILE A 182 12.83 -10.09 -2.41
C ILE A 182 11.69 -9.35 -3.14
N GLY A 183 10.64 -10.06 -3.55
CA GLY A 183 9.53 -9.54 -4.33
C GLY A 183 8.71 -8.47 -3.62
N GLN A 184 7.95 -7.70 -4.40
CA GLN A 184 7.24 -6.50 -3.95
C GLN A 184 6.10 -6.83 -2.97
N LYS A 185 5.51 -8.01 -3.09
CA LYS A 185 4.41 -8.49 -2.25
C LYS A 185 4.88 -8.84 -0.84
N VAL A 186 4.13 -8.46 0.19
CA VAL A 186 4.32 -9.02 1.55
C VAL A 186 3.54 -10.32 1.65
N HIS A 187 4.22 -11.42 1.93
CA HIS A 187 3.62 -12.75 1.99
C HIS A 187 3.16 -13.09 3.41
N LYS A 188 2.12 -13.94 3.53
CA LYS A 188 1.62 -14.40 4.82
C LYS A 188 2.52 -15.48 5.40
N ARG A 189 2.66 -15.51 6.72
CA ARG A 189 3.24 -16.64 7.46
C ARG A 189 2.46 -17.92 7.15
N GLY A 190 3.18 -19.00 6.89
CA GLY A 190 2.63 -20.27 6.42
C GLY A 190 2.22 -20.30 4.94
N ALA A 191 2.52 -19.26 4.15
CA ALA A 191 2.34 -19.34 2.71
C ALA A 191 3.41 -20.26 2.09
N VAL A 192 2.98 -21.15 1.18
CA VAL A 192 3.89 -21.95 0.35
C VAL A 192 3.87 -21.38 -1.06
N ILE A 193 5.01 -20.84 -1.50
CA ILE A 193 5.10 -20.03 -2.72
C ILE A 193 6.13 -20.58 -3.69
N GLN A 194 5.95 -20.28 -4.98
CA GLN A 194 6.84 -20.74 -6.04
C GLN A 194 7.91 -19.68 -6.29
N VAL A 195 9.19 -20.02 -6.12
CA VAL A 195 10.30 -19.07 -6.20
C VAL A 195 11.36 -19.48 -7.23
N LYS A 196 12.11 -18.50 -7.72
CA LYS A 196 13.31 -18.68 -8.53
C LYS A 196 14.55 -18.22 -7.75
N VAL A 197 15.56 -19.08 -7.65
CA VAL A 197 16.87 -18.73 -7.05
C VAL A 197 17.60 -17.72 -7.93
N LEU A 198 18.18 -16.70 -7.29
CA LEU A 198 19.01 -15.66 -7.89
C LEU A 198 20.46 -15.72 -7.37
N GLY A 199 20.67 -16.07 -6.11
CA GLY A 199 22.02 -16.20 -5.53
C GLY A 199 21.99 -16.69 -4.08
N VAL A 200 23.11 -16.62 -3.37
CA VAL A 200 23.23 -17.02 -1.96
C VAL A 200 24.30 -16.19 -1.24
N MET A 201 24.08 -15.90 0.05
CA MET A 201 25.08 -15.32 0.94
C MET A 201 25.46 -16.32 2.03
N CYS A 202 26.73 -16.37 2.40
CA CYS A 202 27.24 -17.28 3.43
C CYS A 202 27.45 -16.51 4.75
N LEU A 203 26.48 -16.59 5.66
CA LEU A 203 26.64 -16.11 7.01
C LEU A 203 27.45 -17.14 7.82
N ILE A 204 28.22 -16.64 8.78
CA ILE A 204 28.84 -17.45 9.83
C ILE A 204 28.23 -16.97 11.14
N ASP A 205 27.17 -17.64 11.58
CA ASP A 205 26.41 -17.25 12.76
C ASP A 205 26.92 -18.01 13.99
N GLU A 206 27.49 -17.28 14.96
CA GLU A 206 28.11 -17.77 16.21
C GLU A 206 29.20 -18.87 16.12
N GLY A 207 29.48 -19.42 14.94
CA GLY A 207 30.47 -20.48 14.68
C GLY A 207 29.97 -21.55 13.69
N GLU A 208 28.71 -21.49 13.30
CA GLU A 208 28.06 -22.40 12.36
C GLU A 208 27.95 -21.75 10.96
N THR A 209 27.86 -22.57 9.92
CA THR A 209 27.51 -22.14 8.56
C THR A 209 26.02 -21.88 8.52
N ASP A 210 25.64 -20.78 7.89
CA ASP A 210 24.26 -20.38 7.73
C ASP A 210 24.10 -19.73 6.33
N TRP A 211 23.54 -20.48 5.37
CA TRP A 211 23.38 -20.00 3.99
C TRP A 211 22.04 -19.30 3.75
N LYS A 212 22.09 -17.99 3.45
CA LYS A 212 20.91 -17.18 3.10
C LYS A 212 20.71 -17.14 1.59
N VAL A 213 19.81 -17.95 1.05
CA VAL A 213 19.48 -18.01 -0.39
C VAL A 213 18.63 -16.80 -0.79
N ILE A 214 19.03 -16.09 -1.84
CA ILE A 214 18.31 -14.94 -2.40
C ILE A 214 17.39 -15.43 -3.52
N VAL A 215 16.08 -15.18 -3.40
CA VAL A 215 15.06 -15.67 -4.33
C VAL A 215 13.99 -14.60 -4.62
N ILE A 216 13.15 -14.85 -5.62
CA ILE A 216 11.96 -14.03 -5.92
C ILE A 216 10.74 -14.93 -6.25
N ASP A 217 9.53 -14.55 -5.80
CA ASP A 217 8.27 -15.19 -6.24
C ASP A 217 8.18 -15.12 -7.78
N VAL A 218 7.93 -16.26 -8.45
CA VAL A 218 7.79 -16.33 -9.92
C VAL A 218 6.59 -15.52 -10.45
N ASN A 219 5.73 -15.02 -9.57
CA ASN A 219 4.60 -14.15 -9.87
C ASN A 219 4.89 -12.65 -9.64
N ASP A 220 6.09 -12.25 -9.19
CA ASP A 220 6.46 -10.82 -9.07
C ASP A 220 6.63 -10.19 -10.47
N PRO A 221 6.22 -8.92 -10.68
CA PRO A 221 6.46 -8.21 -11.94
C PRO A 221 7.91 -8.23 -12.44
N LEU A 222 8.90 -8.20 -11.54
CA LEU A 222 10.33 -8.21 -11.89
C LEU A 222 10.91 -9.63 -12.05
N ALA A 223 10.15 -10.69 -11.76
CA ALA A 223 10.64 -12.08 -11.79
C ALA A 223 11.07 -12.56 -13.18
N ASN A 224 10.65 -11.90 -14.26
CA ASN A 224 11.15 -12.17 -15.61
C ASN A 224 12.49 -11.47 -15.90
N GLU A 225 12.76 -10.33 -15.26
CA GLU A 225 13.95 -9.50 -15.48
C GLU A 225 15.12 -9.87 -14.56
N MET A 226 14.83 -10.35 -13.35
CA MET A 226 15.84 -10.88 -12.41
C MET A 226 16.11 -12.36 -12.67
N ASN A 227 17.29 -12.72 -13.15
CA ASN A 227 17.62 -14.12 -13.51
C ASN A 227 18.90 -14.67 -12.85
N ASP A 228 19.80 -13.79 -12.43
CA ASP A 228 20.97 -14.09 -11.60
C ASP A 228 21.20 -12.95 -10.57
N ILE A 229 22.22 -13.06 -9.71
CA ILE A 229 22.42 -12.15 -8.56
C ILE A 229 22.71 -10.71 -8.97
N GLU A 230 23.36 -10.50 -10.13
CA GLU A 230 23.70 -9.18 -10.66
C GLU A 230 22.46 -8.37 -11.06
N ASP A 231 21.36 -9.04 -11.43
CA ASP A 231 20.09 -8.36 -11.71
C ASP A 231 19.48 -7.72 -10.45
N VAL A 232 19.77 -8.25 -9.26
CA VAL A 232 19.26 -7.70 -8.00
C VAL A 232 19.83 -6.30 -7.79
N GLU A 233 21.14 -6.10 -7.90
CA GLU A 233 21.75 -4.77 -7.71
C GLU A 233 21.40 -3.81 -8.86
N LYS A 234 21.16 -4.33 -10.08
CA LYS A 234 20.69 -3.59 -11.27
C LYS A 234 19.27 -3.03 -11.10
N HIS A 235 18.34 -3.77 -10.49
CA HIS A 235 16.94 -3.36 -10.33
C HIS A 235 16.61 -2.84 -8.92
N MET A 236 17.40 -3.20 -7.91
CA MET A 236 17.27 -2.86 -6.48
C MET A 236 18.63 -2.39 -5.92
N PRO A 237 19.19 -1.28 -6.42
CA PRO A 237 20.54 -0.83 -6.03
C PRO A 237 20.65 -0.57 -4.52
N GLY A 238 21.74 -1.07 -3.92
CA GLY A 238 22.01 -1.05 -2.49
C GLY A 238 21.33 -2.17 -1.69
N PHE A 239 20.48 -3.00 -2.29
CA PHE A 239 19.70 -4.01 -1.56
C PHE A 239 20.55 -5.18 -1.05
N LEU A 240 21.52 -5.65 -1.84
CA LEU A 240 22.46 -6.68 -1.38
C LEU A 240 23.37 -6.16 -0.26
N LYS A 241 23.74 -4.87 -0.30
CA LYS A 241 24.45 -4.21 0.81
C LYS A 241 23.58 -4.14 2.07
N ALA A 242 22.31 -3.77 1.95
CA ALA A 242 21.37 -3.77 3.07
C ALA A 242 21.17 -5.19 3.67
N THR A 243 21.26 -6.23 2.83
CA THR A 243 21.20 -7.63 3.25
C THR A 243 22.42 -8.04 4.07
N TYR A 244 23.61 -7.74 3.57
CA TYR A 244 24.86 -7.90 4.33
C TYR A 244 24.81 -7.15 5.67
N GLU A 245 24.40 -5.89 5.66
CA GLU A 245 24.36 -5.02 6.83
C GLU A 245 23.37 -5.53 7.89
N TRP A 246 22.15 -5.93 7.51
CA TRP A 246 21.15 -6.48 8.41
C TRP A 246 21.65 -7.75 9.14
N PHE A 247 22.09 -8.77 8.38
CA PHE A 247 22.56 -10.03 8.97
C PHE A 247 23.85 -9.87 9.79
N LYS A 248 24.68 -8.87 9.47
CA LYS A 248 25.86 -8.50 10.28
C LYS A 248 25.50 -7.97 11.66
N ILE A 249 24.37 -7.24 11.80
CA ILE A 249 24.09 -6.42 12.99
C ILE A 249 22.84 -6.83 13.80
N TYR A 250 21.97 -7.69 13.28
CA TYR A 250 20.66 -7.97 13.90
C TYR A 250 20.73 -8.53 15.33
N LYS A 251 21.81 -9.22 15.70
CA LYS A 251 22.05 -9.75 17.06
C LYS A 251 22.74 -8.76 18.02
N ILE A 252 23.24 -7.62 17.57
CA ILE A 252 23.98 -6.67 18.44
C ILE A 252 23.09 -6.10 19.58
N PRO A 253 21.80 -5.78 19.35
CA PRO A 253 20.88 -5.42 20.45
C PRO A 253 20.67 -6.50 21.52
N ASP A 254 20.95 -7.77 21.21
CA ASP A 254 20.92 -8.90 22.14
C ASP A 254 22.25 -9.08 22.90
N GLY A 255 23.23 -8.19 22.70
CA GLY A 255 24.55 -8.25 23.33
C GLY A 255 25.55 -9.21 22.66
N LYS A 256 25.31 -9.57 21.39
CA LYS A 256 26.23 -10.40 20.58
C LYS A 256 27.19 -9.52 19.76
N PRO A 257 28.35 -10.07 19.32
CA PRO A 257 29.22 -9.38 18.37
C PRO A 257 28.56 -9.22 16.98
N GLU A 258 29.24 -8.50 16.09
CA GLU A 258 28.93 -8.55 14.66
C GLU A 258 29.12 -9.97 14.10
N ASN A 259 28.14 -10.43 13.31
CA ASN A 259 28.27 -11.69 12.59
C ASN A 259 29.27 -11.58 11.44
N LYS A 260 29.85 -12.71 11.05
CA LYS A 260 30.86 -12.81 9.97
C LYS A 260 30.23 -13.42 8.72
N PHE A 261 30.92 -13.31 7.60
CA PHE A 261 30.53 -13.92 6.33
C PHE A 261 31.74 -14.56 5.65
N ALA A 262 31.52 -15.60 4.86
CA ALA A 262 32.49 -16.01 3.84
C ALA A 262 32.54 -14.99 2.69
N PHE A 263 33.48 -15.16 1.77
CA PHE A 263 33.61 -14.36 0.54
C PHE A 263 33.62 -12.83 0.76
N ASN A 264 34.04 -12.37 1.96
CA ASN A 264 33.99 -10.95 2.35
C ASN A 264 32.58 -10.32 2.26
N GLY A 265 31.51 -11.12 2.44
CA GLY A 265 30.12 -10.67 2.33
C GLY A 265 29.55 -10.61 0.91
N GLU A 266 30.29 -11.10 -0.09
CA GLU A 266 29.81 -11.19 -1.48
C GLU A 266 28.66 -12.20 -1.59
N ALA A 267 27.54 -11.79 -2.22
CA ALA A 267 26.49 -12.71 -2.64
C ALA A 267 26.96 -13.49 -3.88
N LYS A 268 27.00 -14.82 -3.78
CA LYS A 268 27.39 -15.70 -4.90
C LYS A 268 26.21 -15.93 -5.84
N ASN A 269 26.53 -16.14 -7.11
CA ASN A 269 25.56 -16.25 -8.20
C ASN A 269 24.65 -17.50 -8.09
N LYS A 270 23.64 -17.54 -8.94
CA LYS A 270 22.65 -18.62 -9.02
C LYS A 270 23.27 -19.99 -9.21
N GLU A 271 24.33 -20.13 -10.02
CA GLU A 271 24.98 -21.44 -10.22
C GLU A 271 25.59 -21.97 -8.93
N PHE A 272 26.21 -21.10 -8.13
CA PHE A 272 26.74 -21.46 -6.82
C PHE A 272 25.60 -21.77 -5.83
N ALA A 273 24.59 -20.91 -5.76
CA ALA A 273 23.42 -21.10 -4.89
C ALA A 273 22.70 -22.44 -5.16
N MET A 274 22.53 -22.81 -6.44
CA MET A 274 21.96 -24.09 -6.85
C MET A 274 22.81 -25.29 -6.41
N LYS A 275 24.13 -25.16 -6.20
CA LYS A 275 24.95 -26.25 -5.64
C LYS A 275 24.64 -26.46 -4.16
N VAL A 276 24.69 -25.38 -3.37
CA VAL A 276 24.30 -25.37 -1.94
C VAL A 276 22.92 -26.01 -1.75
N VAL A 277 21.89 -25.54 -2.47
CA VAL A 277 20.53 -26.10 -2.37
C VAL A 277 20.48 -27.61 -2.68
N ASN A 278 21.21 -28.07 -3.70
CA ASN A 278 21.25 -29.49 -4.06
C ASN A 278 22.04 -30.33 -3.04
N ASP A 279 23.06 -29.78 -2.38
CA ASP A 279 23.84 -30.50 -1.37
C ASP A 279 23.08 -30.58 -0.03
N CYS A 280 22.44 -29.50 0.42
CA CYS A 280 21.51 -29.53 1.55
C CYS A 280 20.30 -30.45 1.30
N ASN A 281 19.84 -30.59 0.05
CA ASN A 281 18.79 -31.57 -0.31
C ASN A 281 19.28 -33.03 -0.22
N LYS A 282 20.54 -33.32 -0.57
CA LYS A 282 21.14 -34.67 -0.37
C LYS A 282 21.29 -34.99 1.10
N GLN A 283 21.75 -34.03 1.91
CA GLN A 283 21.85 -34.16 3.37
C GLN A 283 20.48 -34.48 3.98
N TRP A 284 19.42 -33.74 3.61
CA TRP A 284 18.05 -34.06 4.01
C TRP A 284 17.58 -35.45 3.55
N GLN A 285 17.90 -35.88 2.31
CA GLN A 285 17.52 -37.22 1.81
C GLN A 285 18.14 -38.33 2.66
N GLN A 286 19.42 -38.21 3.05
CA GLN A 286 20.12 -39.15 3.91
C GLN A 286 19.52 -39.18 5.33
N PHE A 287 19.24 -38.00 5.87
CA PHE A 287 18.57 -37.79 7.16
C PHE A 287 17.17 -38.46 7.20
N ILE A 288 16.28 -38.11 6.27
CA ILE A 288 14.88 -38.56 6.29
C ILE A 288 14.73 -40.04 5.91
N GLY A 289 15.74 -40.59 5.23
CA GLY A 289 15.92 -42.02 4.92
C GLY A 289 16.57 -42.83 6.05
N LYS A 290 17.07 -42.19 7.11
CA LYS A 290 17.77 -42.81 8.25
C LYS A 290 19.13 -43.43 7.88
N GLU A 291 19.84 -42.81 6.93
CA GLU A 291 21.24 -43.12 6.63
C GLU A 291 22.20 -42.43 7.61
N CYS A 292 21.78 -41.30 8.19
CA CYS A 292 22.48 -40.61 9.28
C CYS A 292 21.58 -40.41 10.51
N ASP A 293 22.17 -39.78 11.54
CA ASP A 293 21.54 -39.39 12.80
C ASP A 293 20.48 -38.30 12.57
N ASN A 294 19.35 -38.33 13.28
CA ASN A 294 18.29 -37.34 13.11
C ASN A 294 18.47 -36.09 13.99
N HIS A 295 19.50 -36.02 14.83
CA HIS A 295 19.83 -34.84 15.66
C HIS A 295 18.67 -34.31 16.53
N GLY A 296 17.71 -35.18 16.89
CA GLY A 296 16.52 -34.81 17.67
C GLY A 296 15.37 -34.19 16.86
N ILE A 297 15.51 -34.06 15.54
CA ILE A 297 14.46 -33.53 14.66
C ILE A 297 13.29 -34.53 14.57
N ALA A 298 12.07 -34.04 14.75
CA ALA A 298 10.82 -34.79 14.54
C ALA A 298 10.63 -35.05 13.04
N CYS A 299 10.77 -36.32 12.65
CA CYS A 299 10.77 -36.77 11.26
C CYS A 299 9.37 -37.14 10.72
N GLU A 300 8.30 -37.04 11.52
CA GLU A 300 6.96 -37.46 11.11
C GLU A 300 6.46 -36.74 9.85
N ASN A 301 6.03 -37.55 8.89
CA ASN A 301 5.65 -37.12 7.54
C ASN A 301 4.51 -38.00 6.99
N THR A 302 3.86 -37.56 5.91
CA THR A 302 2.66 -38.20 5.33
C THR A 302 2.76 -38.48 3.83
N SER A 303 3.70 -37.84 3.12
CA SER A 303 3.90 -37.96 1.67
C SER A 303 5.18 -38.72 1.32
N VAL A 304 6.30 -38.49 2.03
CA VAL A 304 7.64 -38.99 1.68
C VAL A 304 7.66 -40.52 1.54
N ALA A 305 7.98 -41.02 0.34
CA ALA A 305 7.85 -42.45 0.04
C ALA A 305 9.02 -43.31 0.57
N SER A 306 10.20 -42.73 0.74
CA SER A 306 11.42 -43.38 1.25
C SER A 306 11.54 -43.37 2.77
N SER A 307 10.72 -42.61 3.49
CA SER A 307 10.93 -42.36 4.91
C SER A 307 10.37 -43.48 5.81
N PRO A 308 11.15 -44.03 6.75
CA PRO A 308 10.65 -44.96 7.76
C PRO A 308 9.82 -44.26 8.86
N TYR A 309 9.72 -42.93 8.83
CA TYR A 309 8.99 -42.11 9.81
C TYR A 309 7.58 -41.71 9.36
N LYS A 310 7.08 -42.33 8.28
CA LYS A 310 5.79 -42.02 7.68
C LYS A 310 4.62 -42.44 8.56
N ILE A 311 3.70 -41.52 8.85
CA ILE A 311 2.50 -41.73 9.66
C ILE A 311 1.23 -41.70 8.80
N THR A 312 0.09 -42.11 9.38
CA THR A 312 -1.22 -42.00 8.70
C THR A 312 -1.73 -40.55 8.69
N PRO A 313 -2.55 -40.14 7.70
CA PRO A 313 -3.25 -38.85 7.73
C PRO A 313 -4.09 -38.66 8.99
N GLU A 314 -4.67 -39.74 9.52
CA GLU A 314 -5.45 -39.75 10.75
C GLU A 314 -4.58 -39.44 11.98
N ASP A 315 -3.35 -39.96 12.05
CA ASP A 315 -2.40 -39.65 13.12
C ASP A 315 -1.86 -38.22 13.00
N GLY A 316 -1.57 -37.76 11.78
CA GLY A 316 -1.24 -36.35 11.50
C GLY A 316 -2.35 -35.41 11.97
N LYS A 317 -3.62 -35.76 11.71
CA LYS A 317 -4.78 -35.01 12.20
C LYS A 317 -4.90 -35.03 13.73
N LYS A 318 -4.70 -36.17 14.39
CA LYS A 318 -4.70 -36.27 15.87
C LYS A 318 -3.67 -35.32 16.50
N ILE A 319 -2.47 -35.21 15.91
CA ILE A 319 -1.41 -34.30 16.38
C ILE A 319 -1.90 -32.84 16.36
N VAL A 320 -2.57 -32.40 15.29
CA VAL A 320 -3.09 -31.02 15.16
C VAL A 320 -4.33 -30.79 16.03
N ASP A 321 -5.22 -31.77 16.16
CA ASP A 321 -6.44 -31.64 16.96
C ASP A 321 -6.19 -31.74 18.48
N SER A 322 -5.05 -32.31 18.90
CA SER A 322 -4.62 -32.31 20.31
C SER A 322 -4.07 -30.97 20.81
N GLN A 323 -3.82 -30.01 19.91
CA GLN A 323 -3.28 -28.70 20.25
C GLN A 323 -4.36 -27.74 20.79
N PRO A 324 -3.97 -26.69 21.53
CA PRO A 324 -4.89 -25.64 21.96
C PRO A 324 -5.67 -25.04 20.80
N GLN A 325 -6.98 -24.81 21.00
CA GLN A 325 -7.84 -24.19 20.00
C GLN A 325 -7.31 -22.77 19.63
N PRO A 326 -7.51 -22.31 18.38
CA PRO A 326 -7.09 -20.99 17.96
C PRO A 326 -7.84 -19.91 18.76
N GLY A 327 -7.15 -18.82 19.10
CA GLY A 327 -7.70 -17.71 19.88
C GLY A 327 -7.19 -16.34 19.43
N THR A 328 -7.68 -15.28 20.06
CA THR A 328 -7.27 -13.90 19.76
C THR A 328 -5.80 -13.66 20.07
N ALA A 329 -5.11 -12.91 19.21
CA ALA A 329 -3.72 -12.51 19.43
C ALA A 329 -3.53 -11.83 20.79
N LYS A 330 -2.46 -12.20 21.51
CA LYS A 330 -2.03 -11.49 22.72
C LYS A 330 -1.34 -10.17 22.29
N PRO A 331 -1.43 -9.09 23.09
CA PRO A 331 -0.78 -7.82 22.76
C PRO A 331 0.75 -7.99 22.73
N LEU A 332 1.42 -7.17 21.90
CA LEU A 332 2.88 -7.09 21.87
C LEU A 332 3.37 -5.99 22.82
N ALA A 333 4.53 -6.20 23.44
CA ALA A 333 5.19 -5.16 24.23
C ALA A 333 5.83 -4.11 23.31
N ASP A 334 5.75 -2.83 23.68
CA ASP A 334 6.25 -1.71 22.86
C ASP A 334 7.78 -1.76 22.64
N GLU A 335 8.50 -2.51 23.47
CA GLU A 335 9.93 -2.80 23.29
C GLU A 335 10.26 -3.72 22.10
N VAL A 336 9.27 -4.35 21.47
CA VAL A 336 9.41 -5.01 20.16
C VAL A 336 9.58 -3.99 19.03
N LEU A 337 8.92 -2.84 19.18
CA LEU A 337 8.86 -1.79 18.16
C LEU A 337 10.04 -0.81 18.21
N GLN A 338 10.75 -0.73 19.33
CA GLN A 338 11.82 0.24 19.52
C GLN A 338 12.98 0.03 18.53
N TYR A 339 13.48 1.15 18.01
CA TYR A 339 14.70 1.19 17.20
C TYR A 339 15.97 1.13 18.06
N ARG A 340 17.05 0.71 17.42
CA ARG A 340 18.42 0.62 17.94
C ARG A 340 19.37 1.22 16.91
N LEU A 341 20.39 1.92 17.37
CA LEU A 341 21.45 2.51 16.54
C LEU A 341 22.73 1.69 16.72
N HIS A 342 23.47 1.47 15.63
CA HIS A 342 24.78 0.82 15.64
C HIS A 342 25.79 1.69 14.89
N SER A 343 26.71 2.32 15.62
CA SER A 343 27.84 3.04 15.02
C SER A 343 29.03 3.14 15.98
N THR A 344 30.23 2.91 15.45
CA THR A 344 31.51 3.24 16.09
C THR A 344 32.12 4.54 15.55
N THR A 345 31.46 5.20 14.60
CA THR A 345 31.79 6.53 14.08
C THR A 345 31.14 7.65 14.92
N PRO A 346 31.87 8.74 15.25
CA PRO A 346 31.36 9.81 16.11
C PRO A 346 30.44 10.77 15.36
N PHE A 347 29.21 10.35 15.10
CA PHE A 347 28.15 11.25 14.61
C PHE A 347 27.79 12.29 15.68
N HIS A 348 27.87 13.57 15.32
CA HIS A 348 27.35 14.64 16.17
C HIS A 348 25.82 14.61 16.17
N SER A 349 25.24 14.93 17.33
CA SER A 349 23.85 14.64 17.69
C SER A 349 22.83 15.14 16.67
N THR A 350 22.19 14.20 15.98
CA THR A 350 20.94 14.41 15.26
C THR A 350 20.08 13.14 15.43
N GLN A 351 18.80 13.30 15.74
CA GLN A 351 17.90 12.28 16.28
C GLN A 351 16.63 12.14 15.41
N LEU A 352 15.95 10.98 15.47
CA LEU A 352 15.20 10.46 14.31
C LEU A 352 13.97 9.63 14.74
N PHE A 353 12.79 9.93 14.17
CA PHE A 353 11.53 9.22 14.44
C PHE A 353 11.10 8.27 13.31
N ILE A 354 10.79 7.01 13.63
CA ILE A 354 10.25 6.00 12.71
C ILE A 354 8.95 5.42 13.30
N PRO A 355 7.86 5.24 12.51
CA PRO A 355 6.60 4.76 13.05
C PRO A 355 6.61 3.24 13.22
N CYS A 356 5.78 2.76 14.14
CA CYS A 356 5.61 1.33 14.38
C CYS A 356 4.12 0.98 14.53
N LEU A 357 3.78 -0.24 14.12
CA LEU A 357 2.41 -0.73 14.05
C LEU A 357 2.21 -1.90 15.02
N THR A 358 1.78 -1.57 16.25
CA THR A 358 1.03 -2.50 17.11
C THR A 358 -0.47 -2.25 17.03
N SER A 359 -1.24 -3.26 17.40
CA SER A 359 -2.71 -3.26 17.49
C SER A 359 -3.29 -2.24 18.48
N ASP A 360 -2.47 -1.73 19.39
CA ASP A 360 -2.87 -1.21 20.69
C ASP A 360 -2.78 0.33 20.78
N GLY A 361 -1.88 0.92 19.99
CA GLY A 361 -1.88 2.34 19.63
C GLY A 361 -1.63 3.35 20.76
N ARG A 362 -0.69 3.08 21.68
CA ARG A 362 -0.30 4.02 22.74
C ARG A 362 1.23 4.17 22.85
N ASP A 363 1.61 5.27 23.50
CA ASP A 363 2.94 5.69 23.96
C ASP A 363 4.07 5.82 22.92
N LEU A 364 4.51 7.07 22.74
CA LEU A 364 5.63 7.49 21.89
C LEU A 364 6.81 7.94 22.77
N ILE A 365 8.01 7.41 22.53
CA ILE A 365 9.25 7.87 23.19
C ILE A 365 9.93 8.92 22.30
N LYS A 366 10.36 10.04 22.90
CA LYS A 366 10.81 11.27 22.20
C LYS A 366 12.34 11.40 22.19
N ILE A 367 12.95 11.51 21.01
CA ILE A 367 14.40 11.74 20.78
C ILE A 367 14.50 12.66 19.52
N GLU A 368 15.18 13.81 19.56
CA GLU A 368 14.84 15.09 18.83
C GLU A 368 15.77 15.57 17.66
N SER A 369 15.35 15.64 16.38
CA SER A 369 15.95 16.41 15.23
C SER A 369 17.43 16.13 14.81
N VAL A 370 17.92 16.05 13.56
CA VAL A 370 17.58 16.70 12.26
C VAL A 370 17.97 15.83 11.04
N GLU A 371 17.56 16.25 9.83
CA GLU A 371 17.95 15.84 8.46
C GLU A 371 19.47 15.60 8.18
N LYS A 372 19.95 14.86 7.15
CA LYS A 372 19.68 14.96 5.69
C LYS A 372 19.99 13.67 4.89
N SER A 373 19.60 13.70 3.59
CA SER A 373 19.78 12.68 2.54
C SER A 373 18.75 11.54 2.56
N LEU A 374 17.61 11.77 1.91
CA LEU A 374 16.56 10.78 1.68
C LEU A 374 16.73 10.13 0.30
N MET A 375 17.01 8.82 0.27
CA MET A 375 16.48 7.99 -0.81
C MET A 375 14.96 7.83 -0.61
N PRO A 376 14.16 7.75 -1.68
CA PRO A 376 12.70 7.72 -1.57
C PRO A 376 12.22 6.41 -0.94
N ILE A 377 11.62 6.50 0.24
CA ILE A 377 10.81 5.42 0.81
C ILE A 377 9.64 5.18 -0.15
N ARG A 378 9.66 4.06 -0.88
CA ARG A 378 8.47 3.58 -1.59
C ARG A 378 7.43 3.16 -0.55
N LEU A 379 6.49 4.04 -0.25
CA LEU A 379 5.23 3.64 0.35
C LEU A 379 4.35 2.99 -0.72
N ASP A 380 3.77 1.85 -0.36
CA ASP A 380 2.69 1.23 -1.13
C ASP A 380 1.54 2.24 -1.24
N HIS A 381 1.11 2.46 -2.48
CA HIS A 381 0.00 3.33 -2.83
C HIS A 381 -0.77 2.69 -3.98
N HIS A 382 -2.06 2.96 -4.05
CA HIS A 382 -2.94 2.46 -5.10
C HIS A 382 -3.63 3.66 -5.76
N GLU A 383 -3.69 3.69 -7.09
CA GLU A 383 -4.51 4.64 -7.84
C GLU A 383 -5.84 3.95 -8.18
N VAL A 384 -6.93 4.45 -7.60
CA VAL A 384 -8.25 3.80 -7.67
C VAL A 384 -8.81 3.94 -9.08
N LEU A 385 -9.08 2.81 -9.74
CA LEU A 385 -9.51 2.76 -11.13
C LEU A 385 -11.05 2.89 -11.27
N PRO A 386 -11.60 3.22 -12.45
CA PRO A 386 -13.05 3.37 -12.64
C PRO A 386 -13.92 2.15 -12.26
N ALA A 387 -13.35 0.94 -12.32
CA ALA A 387 -14.02 -0.30 -11.89
C ALA A 387 -14.11 -0.45 -10.35
N GLU A 388 -13.39 0.39 -9.60
CA GLU A 388 -13.23 0.34 -8.15
C GLU A 388 -13.97 1.48 -7.42
N TYR A 389 -14.54 2.42 -8.18
CA TYR A 389 -15.21 3.62 -7.67
C TYR A 389 -16.36 3.31 -6.69
N ASP A 390 -17.12 2.23 -6.91
CA ASP A 390 -18.20 1.84 -6.01
C ASP A 390 -17.72 1.28 -4.66
N ILE A 391 -16.49 0.74 -4.60
CA ILE A 391 -15.86 0.28 -3.36
C ILE A 391 -15.38 1.50 -2.56
N LEU A 392 -14.65 2.41 -3.22
CA LEU A 392 -14.15 3.63 -2.59
C LEU A 392 -15.29 4.51 -2.07
N GLU A 393 -16.40 4.62 -2.81
CA GLU A 393 -17.58 5.37 -2.38
C GLU A 393 -18.18 4.79 -1.09
N GLN A 394 -18.24 3.45 -0.96
CA GLN A 394 -18.72 2.77 0.24
C GLN A 394 -17.78 2.93 1.44
N GLU A 395 -16.46 2.81 1.28
CA GLU A 395 -15.53 3.02 2.40
C GLU A 395 -15.50 4.48 2.86
N MET A 396 -15.60 5.44 1.94
CA MET A 396 -15.76 6.85 2.30
C MET A 396 -17.12 7.13 2.97
N GLU A 397 -18.21 6.46 2.59
CA GLU A 397 -19.50 6.60 3.26
C GLU A 397 -19.46 6.07 4.71
N LYS A 398 -18.84 4.91 4.94
CA LYS A 398 -18.60 4.35 6.29
C LYS A 398 -17.74 5.26 7.17
N ALA A 399 -16.83 6.01 6.57
CA ALA A 399 -15.95 6.96 7.26
C ALA A 399 -16.61 8.33 7.58
N LEU A 400 -17.90 8.51 7.27
CA LEU A 400 -18.62 9.71 7.68
C LEU A 400 -18.74 9.79 9.22
N PRO A 401 -18.65 10.99 9.81
CA PRO A 401 -18.65 12.29 9.13
C PRO A 401 -17.26 12.78 8.70
N LEU A 402 -16.15 12.17 9.15
CA LEU A 402 -14.77 12.66 8.92
C LEU A 402 -14.41 12.76 7.43
N SER A 403 -14.95 11.87 6.61
CA SER A 403 -14.71 11.82 5.15
C SER A 403 -15.46 12.85 4.31
N ILE A 404 -16.30 13.74 4.90
CA ILE A 404 -17.35 14.46 4.14
C ILE A 404 -16.84 15.20 2.90
N CYS A 405 -15.67 15.85 2.97
CA CYS A 405 -15.10 16.60 1.87
C CYS A 405 -14.73 15.67 0.72
N ALA A 406 -13.93 14.63 0.98
CA ALA A 406 -13.55 13.65 -0.04
C ALA A 406 -14.78 12.89 -0.59
N PHE A 407 -15.73 12.50 0.27
CA PHE A 407 -16.94 11.79 -0.14
C PHE A 407 -17.85 12.62 -1.06
N VAL A 408 -18.14 13.88 -0.68
CA VAL A 408 -19.00 14.75 -1.49
C VAL A 408 -18.26 15.24 -2.74
N HIS A 409 -16.96 15.56 -2.65
CA HIS A 409 -16.14 15.87 -3.83
C HIS A 409 -16.11 14.70 -4.82
N PHE A 410 -15.85 13.48 -4.37
CA PHE A 410 -15.84 12.29 -5.22
C PHE A 410 -17.17 12.11 -5.95
N LYS A 411 -18.30 12.17 -5.23
CA LYS A 411 -19.63 12.03 -5.83
C LYS A 411 -20.00 13.20 -6.75
N LEU A 412 -19.53 14.41 -6.46
CA LEU A 412 -19.68 15.58 -7.34
C LEU A 412 -18.88 15.41 -8.64
N MET A 413 -17.58 15.10 -8.55
CA MET A 413 -16.73 14.85 -9.72
C MET A 413 -17.24 13.65 -10.54
N ARG A 414 -17.72 12.58 -9.89
CA ARG A 414 -18.33 11.41 -10.54
C ARG A 414 -19.57 11.83 -11.33
N LYS A 415 -20.47 12.60 -10.72
CA LYS A 415 -21.71 13.07 -11.36
C LYS A 415 -21.46 14.05 -12.52
N CYS A 416 -20.47 14.93 -12.41
CA CYS A 416 -20.11 15.89 -13.47
C CYS A 416 -19.20 15.29 -14.55
N ASN A 417 -18.87 13.99 -14.52
CA ASN A 417 -17.92 13.32 -15.40
C ASN A 417 -16.51 13.97 -15.39
N LEU A 418 -16.07 14.43 -14.21
CA LEU A 418 -14.77 15.08 -14.01
C LEU A 418 -13.71 14.15 -13.39
N LEU A 419 -14.06 12.93 -12.98
CA LEU A 419 -13.06 11.98 -12.44
C LEU A 419 -11.97 11.59 -13.46
N GLU A 420 -12.23 11.64 -14.76
CA GLU A 420 -11.19 11.49 -15.81
C GLU A 420 -10.10 12.59 -15.77
N LYS A 421 -10.34 13.68 -15.03
CA LYS A 421 -9.44 14.82 -14.83
C LYS A 421 -8.73 14.78 -13.48
N LYS A 422 -9.04 13.79 -12.64
CA LYS A 422 -8.50 13.59 -11.30
C LYS A 422 -7.68 12.30 -11.24
N SER A 423 -6.65 12.29 -10.39
CA SER A 423 -6.03 11.09 -9.85
C SER A 423 -6.59 10.84 -8.45
N ILE A 424 -6.83 9.58 -8.11
CA ILE A 424 -7.44 9.17 -6.83
C ILE A 424 -6.46 8.23 -6.14
N LEU A 425 -5.67 8.79 -5.24
CA LEU A 425 -4.52 8.10 -4.64
C LEU A 425 -4.87 7.67 -3.21
N VAL A 426 -4.61 6.41 -2.86
CA VAL A 426 -4.85 5.85 -1.52
C VAL A 426 -3.63 5.12 -0.97
N ASN A 427 -3.51 5.05 0.36
CA ASN A 427 -2.38 4.40 1.05
C ASN A 427 -2.58 2.87 1.24
N SER A 428 -3.80 2.38 1.06
CA SER A 428 -4.20 1.00 1.32
C SER A 428 -5.51 0.70 0.58
N TRP A 429 -5.67 -0.54 0.15
CA TRP A 429 -6.78 -0.99 -0.67
C TRP A 429 -7.19 -2.42 -0.26
N PRO A 430 -8.48 -2.78 -0.15
CA PRO A 430 -9.67 -1.96 -0.42
C PRO A 430 -10.11 -1.01 0.70
N ASP A 431 -9.52 -1.07 1.91
CA ASP A 431 -9.81 -0.11 3.00
C ASP A 431 -8.76 1.02 3.05
N PRO A 432 -9.02 2.21 2.49
CA PRO A 432 -8.10 3.33 2.56
C PRO A 432 -8.13 4.00 3.94
N SER A 433 -6.95 4.30 4.49
CA SER A 433 -6.82 5.14 5.70
C SER A 433 -6.50 6.61 5.38
N VAL A 434 -6.03 6.86 4.16
CA VAL A 434 -5.86 8.15 3.52
C VAL A 434 -6.36 8.04 2.08
N VAL A 435 -7.12 9.05 1.64
CA VAL A 435 -7.54 9.26 0.25
C VAL A 435 -7.12 10.67 -0.13
N VAL A 436 -6.50 10.84 -1.31
CA VAL A 436 -6.16 12.12 -1.92
C VAL A 436 -6.76 12.16 -3.32
N ILE A 437 -7.74 13.04 -3.54
CA ILE A 437 -8.34 13.27 -4.86
C ILE A 437 -7.81 14.61 -5.37
N VAL A 438 -7.08 14.58 -6.48
CA VAL A 438 -6.30 15.72 -7.00
C VAL A 438 -6.38 15.79 -8.51
N ASP A 439 -6.15 16.95 -9.14
CA ASP A 439 -6.04 17.04 -10.60
C ASP A 439 -4.89 16.19 -11.15
N ASN A 440 -5.14 15.47 -12.25
CA ASN A 440 -4.14 14.59 -12.86
C ASN A 440 -3.15 15.31 -13.80
N LYS A 441 -3.34 16.62 -14.01
CA LYS A 441 -2.43 17.52 -14.74
C LYS A 441 -2.76 18.98 -14.45
N ASP A 442 -1.90 19.89 -14.90
CA ASP A 442 -2.25 21.31 -14.99
C ASP A 442 -3.49 21.56 -15.88
N TRP A 443 -4.51 22.18 -15.29
CA TRP A 443 -5.69 22.72 -15.99
C TRP A 443 -5.71 24.27 -16.00
N GLY A 444 -4.65 24.90 -15.47
CA GLY A 444 -4.43 26.34 -15.32
C GLY A 444 -5.41 27.03 -14.36
N ILE A 445 -6.00 26.27 -13.44
CA ILE A 445 -6.64 26.74 -12.21
C ILE A 445 -5.78 26.27 -11.03
N LEU A 446 -5.89 26.92 -9.86
CA LEU A 446 -5.25 26.43 -8.62
C LEU A 446 -5.68 24.96 -8.38
N PRO A 447 -4.73 24.00 -8.35
CA PRO A 447 -5.07 22.59 -8.16
C PRO A 447 -5.48 22.32 -6.71
N SER A 448 -6.54 21.53 -6.53
CA SER A 448 -7.03 21.15 -5.20
C SER A 448 -6.82 19.66 -4.94
N ALA A 449 -6.30 19.35 -3.75
CA ALA A 449 -6.20 18.00 -3.21
C ALA A 449 -7.25 17.83 -2.11
N VAL A 450 -8.41 17.32 -2.48
CA VAL A 450 -9.47 17.03 -1.51
C VAL A 450 -9.18 15.69 -0.85
N CYS A 451 -8.87 15.76 0.44
CA CYS A 451 -8.30 14.67 1.20
C CYS A 451 -9.30 14.12 2.23
N PHE A 452 -9.11 12.85 2.58
CA PHE A 452 -9.62 12.24 3.80
C PHE A 452 -8.46 11.50 4.48
N CYS A 453 -8.36 11.61 5.79
CA CYS A 453 -7.33 10.97 6.59
C CYS A 453 -7.94 10.48 7.91
N LYS A 454 -7.78 9.19 8.26
CA LYS A 454 -8.31 8.59 9.50
C LYS A 454 -7.64 9.09 10.79
N GLY A 455 -6.66 10.00 10.72
CA GLY A 455 -6.04 10.68 11.87
C GLY A 455 -4.51 10.78 11.79
N PRO A 456 -3.86 11.49 12.75
CA PRO A 456 -2.45 11.89 12.69
C PRO A 456 -1.45 10.77 12.40
N LYS A 457 -1.72 9.55 12.85
CA LYS A 457 -0.84 8.38 12.62
C LYS A 457 -0.62 8.04 11.13
N PHE A 458 -1.48 8.51 10.23
CA PHE A 458 -1.37 8.28 8.78
C PHE A 458 -0.74 9.45 8.01
N VAL A 459 -0.28 10.50 8.69
CA VAL A 459 0.23 11.74 8.07
C VAL A 459 1.45 11.51 7.17
N ARG A 460 2.30 10.51 7.43
CA ARG A 460 3.41 10.16 6.53
C ARG A 460 2.91 9.59 5.20
N SER A 461 1.82 8.82 5.20
CA SER A 461 1.15 8.39 3.97
C SER A 461 0.50 9.57 3.25
N LEU A 462 -0.19 10.47 3.97
CA LEU A 462 -0.75 11.69 3.38
C LEU A 462 0.32 12.52 2.68
N LYS A 463 1.46 12.79 3.34
CA LYS A 463 2.63 13.47 2.74
C LYS A 463 3.12 12.76 1.48
N ALA A 464 3.24 11.44 1.49
CA ALA A 464 3.71 10.67 0.33
C ALA A 464 2.73 10.68 -0.86
N LEU A 465 1.43 10.61 -0.61
CA LEU A 465 0.39 10.74 -1.65
C LEU A 465 0.34 12.16 -2.22
N LEU A 466 0.53 13.19 -1.39
CA LEU A 466 0.67 14.59 -1.84
C LEU A 466 1.95 14.81 -2.66
N GLN A 467 3.08 14.18 -2.29
CA GLN A 467 4.33 14.16 -3.07
C GLN A 467 4.25 13.33 -4.37
N LEU A 468 3.23 12.49 -4.51
CA LEU A 468 2.90 11.81 -5.77
C LEU A 468 2.00 12.69 -6.64
N ALA A 469 0.97 13.28 -6.04
CA ALA A 469 0.05 14.24 -6.66
C ALA A 469 0.77 15.44 -7.30
N SER A 470 1.74 16.03 -6.59
CA SER A 470 2.46 17.24 -7.00
C SER A 470 3.28 17.10 -8.28
N LYS A 471 3.49 15.89 -8.80
CA LYS A 471 4.32 15.65 -10.00
C LYS A 471 3.68 16.15 -11.30
N ASN A 472 2.36 16.33 -11.32
CA ASN A 472 1.60 16.60 -12.54
C ASN A 472 0.96 18.01 -12.58
N VAL A 473 0.94 18.73 -11.46
CA VAL A 473 0.18 19.97 -11.26
C VAL A 473 1.08 21.12 -10.79
N PRO A 474 0.73 22.39 -11.02
CA PRO A 474 1.53 23.52 -10.55
C PRO A 474 1.50 23.66 -9.02
N SER A 475 2.54 24.29 -8.49
CA SER A 475 2.73 24.66 -7.09
C SER A 475 2.08 26.04 -6.83
N PRO A 476 1.30 26.26 -5.76
CA PRO A 476 0.91 25.31 -4.71
C PRO A 476 -0.34 24.48 -5.04
N ILE A 477 -0.53 23.40 -4.28
CA ILE A 477 -1.80 22.67 -4.16
C ILE A 477 -2.57 23.19 -2.93
N LEU A 478 -3.88 23.41 -3.05
CA LEU A 478 -4.77 23.64 -1.90
C LEU A 478 -5.27 22.30 -1.33
N ILE A 479 -4.92 21.98 -0.09
CA ILE A 479 -5.39 20.80 0.65
C ILE A 479 -6.68 21.14 1.40
N ALA A 480 -7.70 20.30 1.23
CA ALA A 480 -8.98 20.39 1.92
C ALA A 480 -9.36 19.07 2.61
N GLY A 481 -10.17 19.13 3.68
CA GLY A 481 -10.80 17.95 4.28
C GLY A 481 -10.02 17.21 5.39
N CYS A 482 -8.76 17.58 5.65
CA CYS A 482 -8.01 17.05 6.79
C CYS A 482 -8.35 17.79 8.10
N SER A 483 -8.37 17.06 9.22
CA SER A 483 -8.59 17.63 10.55
C SER A 483 -7.39 18.46 11.05
N PRO A 484 -7.59 19.41 11.99
CA PRO A 484 -6.52 20.26 12.50
C PRO A 484 -5.31 19.49 13.03
N ASP A 485 -5.52 18.41 13.78
CA ASP A 485 -4.46 17.55 14.32
C ASP A 485 -3.66 16.81 13.24
N VAL A 486 -4.29 16.43 12.12
CA VAL A 486 -3.63 15.87 10.93
C VAL A 486 -2.76 16.93 10.25
N ILE A 487 -3.25 18.17 10.12
CA ILE A 487 -2.50 19.28 9.50
C ILE A 487 -1.37 19.76 10.41
N ASP A 488 -1.60 19.93 11.71
CA ASP A 488 -0.57 20.25 12.70
C ASP A 488 0.53 19.18 12.70
N THR A 489 0.16 17.89 12.64
CA THR A 489 1.14 16.79 12.56
C THR A 489 1.88 16.76 11.22
N LEU A 490 1.25 17.21 10.12
CA LEU A 490 1.87 17.29 8.78
C LEU A 490 2.91 18.39 8.70
N VAL A 491 2.61 19.56 9.27
CA VAL A 491 3.55 20.68 9.46
C VAL A 491 4.69 20.26 10.39
N ASN A 492 4.38 19.63 11.52
CA ASN A 492 5.36 19.13 12.49
C ASN A 492 6.20 17.92 11.99
N LEU A 493 6.06 17.49 10.73
CA LEU A 493 7.08 16.65 10.06
C LEU A 493 8.32 17.46 9.61
N TYR A 494 8.30 18.78 9.76
CA TYR A 494 9.36 19.69 9.36
C TYR A 494 9.80 20.52 10.57
N GLU A 495 11.10 20.49 10.86
CA GLU A 495 11.65 21.00 12.13
C GLU A 495 12.03 22.49 12.04
N CYS A 496 12.21 23.00 10.82
CA CYS A 496 12.29 24.43 10.54
C CYS A 496 11.04 24.87 9.77
N LYS A 497 10.48 26.04 10.12
CA LYS A 497 9.39 26.64 9.34
C LYS A 497 9.83 26.96 7.91
N ASP A 498 11.06 27.45 7.76
CA ASP A 498 11.64 27.86 6.47
C ASP A 498 11.90 26.67 5.52
N THR A 499 11.81 25.42 6.02
CA THR A 499 11.85 24.20 5.20
C THR A 499 10.51 23.46 5.15
N CYS A 500 9.47 23.99 5.79
CA CYS A 500 8.13 23.41 5.77
C CYS A 500 7.36 23.86 4.52
N PRO A 501 7.03 22.96 3.58
CA PRO A 501 6.25 23.28 2.39
C PRO A 501 4.75 23.40 2.65
N PHE A 502 4.31 23.17 3.89
CA PHE A 502 2.91 23.16 4.28
C PHE A 502 2.58 24.43 5.06
N GLU A 503 1.79 25.32 4.46
CA GLU A 503 1.30 26.55 5.08
C GLU A 503 -0.17 26.36 5.49
N PRO A 504 -0.47 26.12 6.77
CA PRO A 504 -1.84 25.95 7.25
C PRO A 504 -2.55 27.31 7.39
N ASP A 505 -3.87 27.33 7.14
CA ASP A 505 -4.70 28.49 7.47
C ASP A 505 -4.59 28.85 8.97
N HIS A 506 -4.71 30.13 9.30
CA HIS A 506 -4.57 30.66 10.65
C HIS A 506 -5.77 30.30 11.57
N SER A 507 -6.88 29.81 11.01
CA SER A 507 -8.08 29.38 11.73
C SER A 507 -8.45 27.92 11.51
N ASN A 508 -9.04 27.27 12.50
CA ASN A 508 -9.75 26.01 12.25
C ASN A 508 -11.07 26.31 11.53
N THR A 509 -11.49 25.40 10.66
CA THR A 509 -12.75 25.49 9.91
C THR A 509 -13.78 24.54 10.50
N LEU A 510 -14.85 25.11 11.05
CA LEU A 510 -16.00 24.39 11.56
C LEU A 510 -16.83 23.84 10.40
N VAL A 511 -17.11 22.53 10.43
CA VAL A 511 -17.98 21.88 9.45
C VAL A 511 -19.44 21.83 9.92
N TYR A 512 -20.36 22.27 9.06
CA TYR A 512 -21.80 22.33 9.31
C TYR A 512 -22.55 21.52 8.24
N LYS A 513 -23.47 20.62 8.61
CA LYS A 513 -24.31 19.85 7.66
C LYS A 513 -25.75 20.34 7.72
N LEU A 514 -26.42 20.51 6.57
CA LEU A 514 -27.86 20.80 6.52
C LEU A 514 -28.64 19.50 6.23
N PRO A 515 -29.45 18.99 7.17
CA PRO A 515 -30.37 17.89 6.87
C PRO A 515 -31.44 18.35 5.86
N PRO A 516 -31.85 17.51 4.88
CA PRO A 516 -32.91 17.86 3.94
C PRO A 516 -34.19 18.38 4.59
N LYS A 517 -34.61 17.75 5.70
CA LYS A 517 -35.77 18.16 6.51
C LYS A 517 -35.67 19.54 7.20
N ASN A 518 -34.50 20.17 7.18
CA ASN A 518 -34.25 21.49 7.76
C ASN A 518 -34.21 22.60 6.69
N ILE A 519 -34.27 22.25 5.40
CA ILE A 519 -34.33 23.21 4.29
C ILE A 519 -35.68 23.96 4.35
N LYS A 520 -35.64 25.29 4.23
CA LYS A 520 -36.81 26.16 4.36
C LYS A 520 -37.08 26.87 3.04
N HIS A 521 -38.06 26.38 2.27
CA HIS A 521 -38.57 27.11 1.12
C HIS A 521 -39.00 28.51 1.57
N SER A 522 -38.47 29.54 0.91
CA SER A 522 -38.65 30.94 1.28
C SER A 522 -39.07 31.72 0.06
N THR A 523 -40.19 32.46 0.16
CA THR A 523 -40.65 33.32 -0.94
C THR A 523 -39.61 34.40 -1.25
N ILE A 524 -39.26 34.53 -2.52
CA ILE A 524 -38.42 35.63 -3.02
C ILE A 524 -39.24 36.93 -2.89
N PRO A 525 -38.69 38.04 -2.36
CA PRO A 525 -39.43 39.31 -2.29
C PRO A 525 -39.67 39.91 -3.68
N ASP A 526 -40.72 40.71 -3.82
CA ASP A 526 -41.03 41.42 -5.07
C ASP A 526 -39.85 42.30 -5.54
N GLY A 527 -39.67 42.42 -6.86
CA GLY A 527 -38.53 43.11 -7.48
C GLY A 527 -37.25 42.28 -7.57
N PHE A 528 -37.26 41.02 -7.12
CA PHE A 528 -36.12 40.10 -7.19
C PHE A 528 -36.46 38.77 -7.88
N ARG A 529 -35.45 38.12 -8.47
CA ARG A 529 -35.53 36.75 -9.01
C ARG A 529 -34.33 35.92 -8.59
N VAL A 530 -34.48 34.59 -8.55
CA VAL A 530 -33.35 33.65 -8.43
C VAL A 530 -32.89 33.24 -9.83
N SER A 531 -31.58 33.25 -10.03
CA SER A 531 -30.85 32.94 -11.26
C SER A 531 -29.63 32.06 -10.97
N GLU A 532 -28.94 31.58 -12.00
CA GLU A 532 -27.63 30.93 -11.88
C GLU A 532 -26.49 31.95 -12.06
N LEU A 533 -25.33 31.72 -11.42
CA LEU A 533 -24.13 32.49 -11.75
C LEU A 533 -23.56 32.04 -13.11
N GLY A 534 -22.90 32.95 -13.81
CA GLY A 534 -22.44 32.75 -15.17
C GLY A 534 -21.60 33.93 -15.66
N GLU A 535 -21.26 33.96 -16.94
CA GLU A 535 -20.31 34.90 -17.56
C GLU A 535 -20.49 36.36 -17.09
N ARG A 536 -21.70 36.91 -17.22
CA ARG A 536 -22.05 38.30 -16.84
C ARG A 536 -21.93 38.61 -15.33
N HIS A 537 -21.66 37.60 -14.50
CA HIS A 537 -21.53 37.72 -13.06
C HIS A 537 -20.08 37.57 -12.56
N ILE A 538 -19.12 37.26 -13.43
CA ILE A 538 -17.70 37.13 -13.03
C ILE A 538 -17.19 38.44 -12.42
N ASP A 539 -17.38 39.56 -13.12
CA ASP A 539 -16.97 40.91 -12.70
C ASP A 539 -17.48 41.31 -11.29
N PRO A 540 -18.80 41.31 -11.01
CA PRO A 540 -19.31 41.69 -9.70
C PRO A 540 -18.96 40.68 -8.60
N VAL A 541 -18.88 39.38 -8.90
CA VAL A 541 -18.51 38.37 -7.90
C VAL A 541 -17.03 38.47 -7.53
N SER A 542 -16.13 38.64 -8.50
CA SER A 542 -14.70 38.87 -8.26
C SER A 542 -14.48 40.10 -7.36
N LYS A 543 -15.01 41.26 -7.77
CA LYS A 543 -14.87 42.55 -7.07
C LYS A 543 -15.50 42.58 -5.67
N SER A 544 -16.31 41.59 -5.32
CA SER A 544 -16.96 41.47 -4.01
C SER A 544 -16.17 40.68 -2.96
N TRP A 545 -15.18 39.89 -3.40
CA TRP A 545 -14.53 38.89 -2.57
C TRP A 545 -13.25 39.46 -1.97
N SER A 546 -13.22 39.59 -0.64
CA SER A 546 -12.10 40.18 0.11
C SER A 546 -10.77 39.44 -0.01
N TYR A 547 -10.77 38.24 -0.60
CA TYR A 547 -9.61 37.39 -0.81
C TYR A 547 -9.20 37.31 -2.29
N ALA A 548 -9.85 38.06 -3.19
CA ALA A 548 -9.57 37.99 -4.63
C ALA A 548 -8.10 38.32 -4.97
N GLU A 549 -7.53 39.38 -4.37
CA GLU A 549 -6.13 39.78 -4.60
C GLU A 549 -5.14 38.70 -4.09
N GLU A 550 -5.45 38.06 -2.96
CA GLU A 550 -4.67 36.96 -2.39
C GLU A 550 -4.78 35.69 -3.25
N PHE A 551 -5.94 35.45 -3.87
CA PHE A 551 -6.15 34.28 -4.74
C PHE A 551 -5.53 34.49 -6.13
N GLU A 552 -5.53 35.72 -6.64
CA GLU A 552 -4.93 36.09 -7.93
C GLU A 552 -3.40 35.92 -7.97
N GLN A 553 -2.72 35.86 -6.81
CA GLN A 553 -1.31 35.50 -6.75
C GLN A 553 -1.02 34.05 -7.17
N TYR A 554 -2.02 33.15 -7.09
CA TYR A 554 -1.89 31.74 -7.45
C TYR A 554 -2.68 31.37 -8.72
N THR A 555 -3.84 31.98 -8.97
CA THR A 555 -4.64 31.70 -10.16
C THR A 555 -5.58 32.82 -10.56
N SER A 556 -5.87 32.97 -11.85
CA SER A 556 -6.83 33.97 -12.34
C SER A 556 -8.22 33.73 -11.73
N MET A 557 -8.71 34.69 -10.95
CA MET A 557 -10.03 34.61 -10.31
C MET A 557 -11.17 34.52 -11.33
N GLU A 558 -11.05 35.23 -12.47
CA GLU A 558 -11.93 35.05 -13.63
C GLU A 558 -11.97 33.57 -14.07
N ARG A 559 -10.81 32.95 -14.29
CA ARG A 559 -10.72 31.57 -14.79
C ARG A 559 -11.27 30.56 -13.78
N TRP A 560 -11.05 30.80 -12.49
CA TRP A 560 -11.59 29.97 -11.41
C TRP A 560 -13.13 30.10 -11.30
N LEU A 561 -13.68 31.32 -11.39
CA LEU A 561 -15.13 31.56 -11.41
C LEU A 561 -15.77 30.95 -12.66
N ARG A 562 -15.19 31.18 -13.83
CA ARG A 562 -15.59 30.60 -15.13
C ARG A 562 -15.63 29.07 -15.07
N TYR A 563 -14.65 28.44 -14.41
CA TYR A 563 -14.65 27.01 -14.15
C TYR A 563 -15.79 26.59 -13.20
N HIS A 564 -15.96 27.25 -12.05
CA HIS A 564 -17.00 26.91 -11.07
C HIS A 564 -18.42 27.05 -11.64
N PHE A 565 -18.71 28.18 -12.29
CA PHE A 565 -20.00 28.47 -12.92
C PHE A 565 -20.36 27.47 -14.03
N SER A 566 -19.35 26.87 -14.68
CA SER A 566 -19.55 25.90 -15.77
C SER A 566 -19.66 24.44 -15.30
N ASN A 567 -19.31 24.11 -14.05
CA ASN A 567 -19.18 22.72 -13.58
C ASN A 567 -19.99 22.38 -12.31
N PHE A 568 -20.34 23.38 -11.48
CA PHE A 568 -20.96 23.15 -10.17
C PHE A 568 -22.23 23.98 -9.96
N LEU A 569 -23.04 23.63 -8.95
CA LEU A 569 -24.29 24.32 -8.68
C LEU A 569 -24.02 25.71 -8.06
N THR A 570 -24.51 26.75 -8.72
CA THR A 570 -24.43 28.13 -8.25
C THR A 570 -25.79 28.79 -8.33
N LEU A 571 -26.05 29.77 -7.46
CA LEU A 571 -27.24 30.63 -7.55
C LEU A 571 -26.92 32.06 -7.13
N CYS A 572 -27.61 33.00 -7.78
CA CYS A 572 -27.73 34.39 -7.34
C CYS A 572 -29.19 34.79 -7.18
N ILE A 573 -29.41 35.87 -6.43
CA ILE A 573 -30.61 36.68 -6.49
C ILE A 573 -30.24 37.95 -7.25
N GLU A 574 -31.03 38.28 -8.26
CA GLU A 574 -30.90 39.47 -9.09
C GLU A 574 -32.07 40.43 -8.89
N THR A 575 -31.85 41.72 -9.18
CA THR A 575 -32.93 42.68 -9.46
C THR A 575 -33.59 42.38 -10.81
N GLU A 576 -34.69 43.07 -11.14
CA GLU A 576 -35.35 42.92 -12.45
C GLU A 576 -34.40 43.26 -13.63
N GLU A 577 -33.53 44.25 -13.47
CA GLU A 577 -32.50 44.65 -14.45
C GLU A 577 -31.36 43.63 -14.58
N GLY A 578 -31.26 42.66 -13.67
CA GLY A 578 -30.26 41.60 -13.71
C GLY A 578 -28.94 41.88 -13.01
N LEU A 579 -28.91 42.87 -12.11
CA LEU A 579 -27.79 43.08 -11.20
C LEU A 579 -27.83 42.00 -10.10
N PRO A 580 -26.79 41.14 -9.93
CA PRO A 580 -26.74 40.21 -8.81
C PRO A 580 -26.54 40.98 -7.49
N VAL A 581 -27.40 40.73 -6.50
CA VAL A 581 -27.43 41.42 -5.19
C VAL A 581 -27.17 40.50 -3.99
N ALA A 582 -27.35 39.19 -4.17
CA ALA A 582 -26.89 38.16 -3.26
C ALA A 582 -26.54 36.90 -4.06
N TRP A 583 -25.62 36.08 -3.57
CA TRP A 583 -25.28 34.79 -4.20
C TRP A 583 -24.60 33.85 -3.23
N GLU A 584 -24.63 32.57 -3.58
CA GLU A 584 -23.84 31.50 -2.97
C GLU A 584 -23.54 30.43 -4.03
N LEU A 585 -22.44 29.70 -3.86
CA LEU A 585 -22.00 28.73 -4.84
C LEU A 585 -21.43 27.45 -4.20
N GLN A 586 -21.53 26.34 -4.93
CA GLN A 586 -20.87 25.10 -4.60
C GLN A 586 -19.39 25.20 -4.98
N GLN A 587 -18.53 24.97 -3.99
CA GLN A 587 -17.09 24.84 -4.16
C GLN A 587 -16.74 23.50 -4.81
N ASP A 588 -15.57 23.42 -5.42
CA ASP A 588 -14.99 22.20 -5.97
C ASP A 588 -14.96 21.02 -4.97
N HIS A 589 -14.61 21.27 -3.71
CA HIS A 589 -14.61 20.32 -2.60
C HIS A 589 -16.01 20.03 -2.02
N GLY A 590 -17.06 20.48 -2.69
CA GLY A 590 -18.46 20.09 -2.49
C GLY A 590 -19.27 20.93 -1.48
N ALA A 591 -18.60 21.77 -0.69
CA ALA A 591 -19.25 22.66 0.28
C ALA A 591 -20.02 23.80 -0.40
N VAL A 592 -21.06 24.33 0.24
CA VAL A 592 -21.56 25.68 -0.08
C VAL A 592 -20.65 26.75 0.52
N GLY A 593 -20.43 27.84 -0.20
CA GLY A 593 -19.55 28.92 0.23
C GLY A 593 -19.59 30.16 -0.67
N MET A 594 -18.75 31.13 -0.34
CA MET A 594 -18.74 32.48 -0.94
C MET A 594 -20.09 33.21 -0.87
N LEU A 595 -20.89 32.93 0.17
CA LEU A 595 -22.12 33.66 0.46
C LEU A 595 -21.83 35.18 0.58
N HIS A 596 -22.47 35.97 -0.27
CA HIS A 596 -22.41 37.43 -0.22
C HIS A 596 -23.82 38.03 -0.32
N VAL A 597 -24.01 39.19 0.32
CA VAL A 597 -25.15 40.09 0.08
C VAL A 597 -24.60 41.50 -0.03
N VAL A 598 -24.87 42.16 -1.16
CA VAL A 598 -24.43 43.52 -1.47
C VAL A 598 -24.89 44.47 -0.37
N PRO A 599 -24.04 45.39 0.15
CA PRO A 599 -24.31 46.14 1.39
C PRO A 599 -25.69 46.78 1.50
N GLU A 600 -26.18 47.38 0.42
CA GLU A 600 -27.48 48.07 0.33
C GLU A 600 -28.68 47.11 0.49
N PHE A 601 -28.54 45.87 0.04
CA PHE A 601 -29.60 44.85 0.03
C PHE A 601 -29.63 44.00 1.31
N ARG A 602 -28.71 44.24 2.26
CA ARG A 602 -28.65 43.54 3.55
C ARG A 602 -29.88 43.82 4.41
N ARG A 603 -30.19 42.85 5.29
CA ARG A 603 -31.41 42.75 6.15
C ARG A 603 -32.68 42.27 5.45
N ASN A 604 -32.75 42.24 4.11
CA ASN A 604 -33.88 41.67 3.35
C ASN A 604 -33.89 40.12 3.28
N LYS A 605 -33.18 39.43 4.19
CA LYS A 605 -32.99 37.96 4.24
C LYS A 605 -32.44 37.27 2.97
N LEU A 606 -32.13 37.99 1.89
CA LEU A 606 -31.72 37.43 0.59
C LEU A 606 -30.62 36.35 0.68
N GLY A 607 -29.64 36.51 1.57
CA GLY A 607 -28.61 35.49 1.84
C GLY A 607 -29.22 34.14 2.26
N SER A 608 -30.13 34.11 3.24
CA SER A 608 -30.86 32.89 3.62
C SER A 608 -31.67 32.31 2.47
N ILE A 609 -32.27 33.15 1.62
CA ILE A 609 -33.09 32.70 0.49
C ILE A 609 -32.22 31.99 -0.55
N VAL A 610 -31.06 32.56 -0.93
CA VAL A 610 -30.15 31.94 -1.89
C VAL A 610 -29.48 30.67 -1.31
N THR A 611 -29.10 30.66 -0.03
CA THR A 611 -28.61 29.45 0.66
C THR A 611 -29.62 28.32 0.65
N MET A 612 -30.89 28.59 0.99
CA MET A 612 -31.94 27.56 1.00
C MET A 612 -32.28 27.08 -0.41
N ALA A 613 -32.33 27.98 -1.41
CA ALA A 613 -32.56 27.60 -2.80
C ALA A 613 -31.40 26.75 -3.36
N LEU A 614 -30.15 27.05 -3.01
CA LEU A 614 -28.98 26.27 -3.43
C LEU A 614 -28.98 24.90 -2.75
N ALA A 615 -29.26 24.85 -1.44
CA ALA A 615 -29.41 23.60 -0.69
C ALA A 615 -30.54 22.71 -1.22
N GLU A 616 -31.68 23.30 -1.59
CA GLU A 616 -32.79 22.59 -2.24
C GLU A 616 -32.35 22.00 -3.59
N LYS A 617 -31.70 22.81 -4.44
CA LYS A 617 -31.17 22.38 -5.75
C LYS A 617 -30.15 21.25 -5.62
N MET A 618 -29.23 21.34 -4.65
CA MET A 618 -28.26 20.29 -4.32
C MET A 618 -28.93 19.01 -3.79
N THR A 619 -29.95 19.15 -2.93
CA THR A 619 -30.70 18.01 -2.37
C THR A 619 -31.52 17.29 -3.44
N ASN A 620 -32.20 18.02 -4.30
CA ASN A 620 -32.90 17.49 -5.48
C ASN A 620 -31.92 16.87 -6.49
N ALA A 621 -30.66 17.33 -6.51
CA ALA A 621 -29.56 16.73 -7.25
C ALA A 621 -28.93 15.50 -6.55
N GLY A 622 -29.43 15.06 -5.39
CA GLY A 622 -28.95 13.88 -4.65
C GLY A 622 -27.64 14.10 -3.87
N GLN A 623 -27.25 15.35 -3.61
CA GLN A 623 -26.01 15.71 -2.93
C GLN A 623 -26.24 15.98 -1.43
N MET A 624 -25.22 15.71 -0.60
CA MET A 624 -25.23 16.15 0.80
C MET A 624 -24.83 17.62 0.90
N VAL A 625 -25.70 18.45 1.48
CA VAL A 625 -25.42 19.86 1.74
C VAL A 625 -24.60 20.02 3.01
N PHE A 626 -23.41 20.61 2.89
CA PHE A 626 -22.56 21.01 4.01
C PHE A 626 -21.84 22.32 3.70
N ALA A 627 -21.39 23.01 4.75
CA ALA A 627 -20.71 24.29 4.70
C ALA A 627 -19.47 24.28 5.60
N CYS A 628 -18.49 25.12 5.25
CA CYS A 628 -17.22 25.28 5.93
C CYS A 628 -17.12 26.73 6.47
N VAL A 629 -16.94 26.90 7.78
CA VAL A 629 -16.97 28.22 8.43
C VAL A 629 -15.79 28.37 9.40
N GLY A 630 -14.90 29.33 9.14
CA GLY A 630 -13.77 29.64 10.04
C GLY A 630 -14.21 29.93 11.47
N ASP A 631 -13.46 29.45 12.46
CA ASP A 631 -13.77 29.57 13.89
C ASP A 631 -13.91 31.04 14.36
N ASN A 632 -13.17 31.96 13.74
CA ASN A 632 -13.23 33.40 13.93
C ASN A 632 -14.56 34.03 13.43
N ASN A 633 -15.25 33.41 12.46
CA ASN A 633 -16.39 33.98 11.75
C ASN A 633 -17.70 33.80 12.54
N LYS A 634 -17.84 34.59 13.62
CA LYS A 634 -19.04 34.61 14.49
C LYS A 634 -20.35 34.80 13.70
N THR A 635 -20.34 35.66 12.70
CA THR A 635 -21.52 35.93 11.84
C THR A 635 -21.90 34.71 11.00
N GLY A 636 -20.92 34.05 10.37
CA GLY A 636 -21.14 32.84 9.58
C GLY A 636 -21.71 31.70 10.41
N LYS A 637 -21.20 31.49 11.63
CA LYS A 637 -21.69 30.44 12.54
C LYS A 637 -23.16 30.65 12.92
N ALA A 638 -23.48 31.85 13.42
CA ALA A 638 -24.84 32.22 13.77
C ALA A 638 -25.81 32.17 12.57
N PHE A 639 -25.34 32.52 11.37
CA PHE A 639 -26.11 32.39 10.14
C PHE A 639 -26.45 30.92 9.84
N HIS A 640 -25.47 30.01 9.82
CA HIS A 640 -25.70 28.60 9.51
C HIS A 640 -26.64 27.95 10.53
N GLU A 641 -26.44 28.21 11.82
CA GLU A 641 -27.29 27.71 12.90
C GLU A 641 -28.75 28.21 12.78
N THR A 642 -28.95 29.50 12.49
CA THR A 642 -30.29 30.10 12.25
C THR A 642 -30.99 29.49 11.03
N ASN A 643 -30.21 29.16 9.99
CA ASN A 643 -30.68 28.51 8.78
C ASN A 643 -30.81 26.97 8.92
N GLY A 644 -30.66 26.43 10.13
CA GLY A 644 -30.95 25.02 10.43
C GLY A 644 -29.83 24.04 10.11
N TYR A 645 -28.62 24.52 9.82
CA TYR A 645 -27.44 23.66 9.76
C TYR A 645 -27.09 23.13 11.16
N ILE A 646 -26.57 21.91 11.21
CA ILE A 646 -26.10 21.25 12.43
C ILE A 646 -24.57 21.18 12.39
N ARG A 647 -23.91 21.73 13.41
CA ARG A 647 -22.47 21.61 13.62
C ARG A 647 -22.08 20.14 13.82
N LEU A 648 -21.09 19.65 13.06
CA LEU A 648 -20.56 18.29 13.20
C LEU A 648 -19.52 18.20 14.35
N PRO A 649 -19.21 17.02 14.91
CA PRO A 649 -18.35 16.90 16.10
C PRO A 649 -16.83 16.93 15.80
N TYR A 650 -16.41 17.53 14.68
CA TYR A 650 -15.00 17.62 14.26
C TYR A 650 -14.77 18.88 13.42
N ASP A 651 -13.53 19.33 13.31
CA ASP A 651 -13.10 20.46 12.47
C ASP A 651 -12.25 19.97 11.29
N ILE A 652 -12.04 20.84 10.30
CA ILE A 652 -10.98 20.70 9.29
C ILE A 652 -10.05 21.92 9.36
N ARG A 653 -8.88 21.85 8.73
CA ARG A 653 -8.05 23.03 8.42
C ARG A 653 -7.60 22.97 6.97
N PHE A 654 -7.69 24.09 6.26
CA PHE A 654 -7.10 24.22 4.92
C PHE A 654 -5.58 24.40 5.04
N CYS A 655 -4.84 23.98 4.01
CA CYS A 655 -3.39 24.11 3.98
C CYS A 655 -2.91 24.21 2.53
N TYR A 656 -2.03 25.15 2.22
CA TYR A 656 -1.32 25.18 0.94
C TYR A 656 -0.08 24.30 1.01
N TYR A 657 0.20 23.58 -0.07
CA TYR A 657 1.39 22.74 -0.23
C TYR A 657 2.23 23.21 -1.41
N PHE A 658 3.42 23.72 -1.10
CA PHE A 658 4.41 24.23 -2.05
C PHE A 658 5.51 23.19 -2.32
N PHE A 659 5.92 23.03 -3.57
CA PHE A 659 6.91 22.06 -4.03
C PHE A 659 7.60 22.53 -5.31
#